data_AF-A0A971CB76-F1
#
_entry.id   AF-A0A971CB76-F1
#
_cell.length_a   1.000
_cell.length_b   1.000
_cell.length_c   1.000
_cell.angle_alpha   90.00
_cell.angle_beta   90.00
_cell.angle_gamma   90.00
#
_symmetry.space_group_name_H-M   'P 1'
#
loop_
_entity.id
_entity.type
_entity.pdbx_description
1 polymer ?
#
loop_
_entity_poly.entity_id
_entity_poly.type
_entity_poly.pdbx_seq_one_letter_code
_entity_poly.pdbx_strand_id
1 'polypeptide(L)'
;MYRISTTTLEAFRRYSADLMDEAELVKQIKGEFIPSQKMKYGVAFHDIIENIHDRFDGNKFIAKNKVEFKYELITECWAYLKKQLDFDVATKEIKTTRIISIGNNDVEIVAKADLMYGDIVFENKTRWEQLPDYYEYYDSYQWRFYLYVFKSEKAVYNIFTMSDKQKDIELLSKDTYTFEYYPSLNYDCTSLVSNFLEYIKLRNLEDYFLTTQPELFNKSNIINLKEPKMNIQRIRISNILGIEELEFSPGIFTEIEGKNGSGKTSVLESIKTVLNGGHDAKLLRNGAEKGEVVLILDDGVRLSKTVTEKKSELLVVDSEGYKLDKPKSYIDTLVDILSVNPIQFLTADKKNRVNCLLEAIPMKLTKEQIENSLNGMGEKVKDDLSGHALEAITRIHKQFYDERTGVNRALKEKSATLSQMEKSIPVINYSGNELKEKLKVLDNEKQSMENKKNEFLEKATNIRISRFDEEEQKFQESMKVLRELHERNREQIQTEFETNKQSIQSKFNEKYLPLIEELSKLNEQYSHISSFEKQKEILNQFKTECDQLEKDSNNLSEALNKLNDLKNDLLNDLPLPGLEILDGDIYYNKVMFDKLNTAKQVELSVEIAKLRAKDIGIICVDGIERLDNETYQEFKKKAIESGLQMIVTKVANSELKIRSEQFN
;
A
#
# COMPACT_ATOMS: atom_id res chain seq x y z
N MET A 1 1.52 3.58 -18.24
CA MET A 1 1.87 4.10 -16.90
C MET A 1 2.86 5.26 -17.06
N TYR A 2 2.58 6.38 -16.42
CA TYR A 2 3.48 7.53 -16.35
C TYR A 2 4.34 7.44 -15.09
N ARG A 3 5.61 7.86 -15.16
CA ARG A 3 6.49 7.97 -14.00
C ARG A 3 6.99 9.40 -13.87
N ILE A 4 6.62 10.09 -12.79
CA ILE A 4 6.78 11.55 -12.65
C ILE A 4 7.44 11.86 -11.31
N SER A 5 8.48 12.71 -11.31
CA SER A 5 9.16 13.11 -10.08
C SER A 5 8.47 14.29 -9.39
N THR A 6 8.57 14.38 -8.06
CA THR A 6 8.05 15.54 -7.30
C THR A 6 8.71 16.84 -7.71
N THR A 7 9.99 16.81 -8.10
CA THR A 7 10.71 17.97 -8.63
C THR A 7 10.15 18.45 -9.97
N THR A 8 9.70 17.52 -10.82
CA THR A 8 9.01 17.87 -12.09
C THR A 8 7.66 18.50 -11.82
N LEU A 9 6.89 17.97 -10.86
CA LEU A 9 5.58 18.52 -10.48
C LEU A 9 5.71 19.91 -9.84
N GLU A 10 6.74 20.15 -9.02
CA GLU A 10 7.04 21.48 -8.49
C GLU A 10 7.40 22.47 -9.62
N ALA A 11 8.21 22.05 -10.61
CA ALA A 11 8.52 22.90 -11.76
C ALA A 11 7.25 23.25 -12.56
N PHE A 12 6.34 22.29 -12.77
CA PHE A 12 5.06 22.56 -13.41
C PHE A 12 4.18 23.52 -12.61
N ARG A 13 4.15 23.39 -11.28
CA ARG A 13 3.44 24.33 -10.41
C ARG A 13 4.06 25.73 -10.47
N ARG A 14 5.38 25.86 -10.56
CA ARG A 14 6.08 27.15 -10.75
C ARG A 14 5.65 27.82 -12.04
N TYR A 15 5.62 27.07 -13.13
CA TYR A 15 5.11 27.54 -14.41
C TYR A 15 3.64 27.99 -14.31
N SER A 16 2.79 27.18 -13.67
CA SER A 16 1.35 27.48 -13.51
C SER A 16 1.06 28.72 -12.65
N ALA A 17 2.05 29.19 -11.89
CA ALA A 17 1.97 30.39 -11.06
C ALA A 17 2.80 31.57 -11.61
N ASP A 18 3.22 31.51 -12.88
CA ASP A 18 4.03 32.54 -13.54
C ASP A 18 5.41 32.79 -12.90
N LEU A 19 5.95 31.80 -12.18
CA LEU A 19 7.28 31.85 -11.52
C LEU A 19 8.39 31.14 -12.31
N MET A 20 8.05 30.58 -13.47
CA MET A 20 8.96 29.88 -14.38
C MET A 20 8.39 30.01 -15.79
N ASP A 21 9.26 30.28 -16.77
CA ASP A 21 8.81 30.33 -18.16
C ASP A 21 8.57 28.92 -18.74
N GLU A 22 7.67 28.82 -19.72
CA GLU A 22 7.33 27.52 -20.33
C GLU A 22 8.55 26.84 -20.97
N ALA A 23 9.48 27.63 -21.53
CA ALA A 23 10.66 27.12 -22.19
C ALA A 23 11.62 26.44 -21.20
N GLU A 24 11.75 26.95 -19.99
CA GLU A 24 12.53 26.42 -18.88
C GLU A 24 11.89 25.13 -18.37
N LEU A 25 10.57 25.09 -18.18
CA LEU A 25 9.85 23.88 -17.82
C LEU A 25 10.08 22.77 -18.87
N VAL A 26 9.91 23.08 -20.15
CA VAL A 26 10.10 22.11 -21.24
C VAL A 26 11.55 21.60 -21.28
N LYS A 27 12.55 22.47 -21.12
CA LYS A 27 13.97 22.04 -21.03
C LYS A 27 14.19 21.09 -19.86
N GLN A 28 13.59 21.38 -18.70
CA GLN A 28 13.69 20.51 -17.53
C GLN A 28 13.04 19.15 -17.76
N ILE A 29 11.86 19.10 -18.39
CA ILE A 29 11.18 17.85 -18.77
C ILE A 29 12.03 17.00 -19.72
N LYS A 30 12.67 17.63 -20.71
CA LYS A 30 13.52 16.97 -21.70
C LYS A 30 14.90 16.55 -21.17
N GLY A 31 15.27 16.99 -19.96
CA GLY A 31 16.61 16.78 -19.40
C GLY A 31 17.70 17.66 -20.05
N GLU A 32 17.33 18.72 -20.76
CA GLU A 32 18.23 19.67 -21.43
C GLU A 32 18.70 20.81 -20.50
N PHE A 33 18.58 20.60 -19.19
CA PHE A 33 18.85 21.60 -18.18
C PHE A 33 20.36 21.79 -17.91
N ILE A 34 20.82 23.04 -17.90
CA ILE A 34 22.23 23.40 -17.60
C ILE A 34 22.31 23.99 -16.17
N PRO A 35 23.00 23.33 -15.22
CA PRO A 35 23.10 23.82 -13.86
C PRO A 35 23.85 25.14 -13.75
N SER A 36 23.22 26.13 -13.10
CA SER A 36 23.87 27.39 -12.75
C SER A 36 24.98 27.18 -11.71
N GLN A 37 25.87 28.16 -11.56
CA GLN A 37 26.95 28.08 -10.56
C GLN A 37 26.40 27.92 -9.13
N LYS A 38 25.32 28.64 -8.81
CA LYS A 38 24.60 28.56 -7.53
C LYS A 38 24.02 27.17 -7.28
N MET A 39 23.54 26.48 -8.33
CA MET A 39 23.09 25.09 -8.21
C MET A 39 24.24 24.12 -7.98
N LYS A 40 25.41 24.34 -8.60
CA LYS A 40 26.61 23.54 -8.33
C LYS A 40 27.07 23.69 -6.87
N TYR A 41 26.96 24.89 -6.31
CA TYR A 41 27.23 25.14 -4.89
C TYR A 41 26.20 24.47 -3.98
N GLY A 42 24.91 24.52 -4.33
CA GLY A 42 23.87 23.78 -3.61
C GLY A 42 24.14 22.27 -3.58
N VAL A 43 24.40 21.65 -4.73
CA VAL A 43 24.75 20.21 -4.82
C VAL A 43 25.99 19.88 -3.97
N ALA A 44 27.00 20.76 -3.98
CA ALA A 44 28.19 20.58 -3.17
C ALA A 44 27.90 20.61 -1.66
N PHE A 45 27.05 21.54 -1.24
CA PHE A 45 26.64 21.65 0.15
C PHE A 45 25.90 20.40 0.64
N HIS A 46 24.96 19.86 -0.15
CA HIS A 46 24.24 18.63 0.20
C HIS A 46 25.20 17.43 0.34
N ASP A 47 26.12 17.23 -0.62
CA ASP A 47 27.12 16.16 -0.56
C ASP A 47 28.00 16.25 0.70
N ILE A 48 28.36 17.48 1.12
CA ILE A 48 29.10 17.71 2.36
C ILE A 48 28.27 17.39 3.60
N ILE A 49 27.04 17.90 3.70
CA ILE A 49 26.19 17.65 4.89
C ILE A 49 25.88 16.17 5.04
N GLU A 50 25.61 15.46 3.95
CA GLU A 50 25.32 14.03 3.98
C GLU A 50 26.55 13.20 4.41
N ASN A 51 27.74 13.60 3.96
CA ASN A 51 28.99 12.85 4.10
C ASN A 51 30.05 13.62 4.89
N ILE A 52 29.63 14.33 5.94
CA ILE A 52 30.46 15.34 6.60
C ILE A 52 31.82 14.81 7.08
N HIS A 53 31.87 13.57 7.58
CA HIS A 53 33.11 12.94 8.04
C HIS A 53 34.07 12.62 6.89
N ASP A 54 33.55 12.30 5.70
CA ASP A 54 34.33 11.92 4.53
C ASP A 54 34.76 13.13 3.67
N ARG A 55 34.14 14.29 3.89
CA ARG A 55 34.35 15.49 3.08
C ARG A 55 35.27 16.51 3.76
N PHE A 56 35.76 16.21 4.95
CA PHE A 56 36.70 17.06 5.68
C PHE A 56 38.14 16.64 5.43
N ASP A 57 38.99 17.57 4.96
CA ASP A 57 40.41 17.29 4.67
C ASP A 57 41.35 17.64 5.84
N GLY A 58 40.81 18.14 6.96
CA GLY A 58 41.57 18.63 8.12
C GLY A 58 41.61 20.16 8.23
N ASN A 59 41.26 20.90 7.16
CA ASN A 59 41.23 22.36 7.15
C ASN A 59 39.92 22.93 6.57
N LYS A 60 39.35 22.30 5.55
CA LYS A 60 38.13 22.74 4.86
C LYS A 60 37.30 21.54 4.43
N PHE A 61 36.07 21.80 4.00
CA PHE A 61 35.21 20.78 3.41
C PHE A 61 35.27 20.86 1.89
N ILE A 62 35.49 19.71 1.24
CA ILE A 62 35.61 19.61 -0.21
C ILE A 62 34.57 18.62 -0.71
N ALA A 63 33.60 19.11 -1.49
CA ALA A 63 32.57 18.27 -2.11
C ALA A 63 33.14 17.46 -3.30
N LYS A 64 32.41 16.42 -3.74
CA LYS A 64 32.76 15.61 -4.93
C LYS A 64 33.02 16.44 -6.18
N ASN A 65 32.29 17.54 -6.36
CA ASN A 65 32.45 18.45 -7.50
C ASN A 65 33.57 19.48 -7.32
N LYS A 66 34.42 19.32 -6.30
CA LYS A 66 35.58 20.17 -5.96
C LYS A 66 35.23 21.59 -5.50
N VAL A 67 33.96 21.86 -5.20
CA VAL A 67 33.60 23.10 -4.50
C VAL A 67 34.05 22.97 -3.05
N GLU A 68 34.63 24.06 -2.54
CA GLU A 68 35.18 24.11 -1.19
C GLU A 68 34.30 25.00 -0.30
N PHE A 69 34.10 24.56 0.94
CA PHE A 69 33.42 25.34 1.97
C PHE A 69 34.33 25.48 3.19
N LYS A 70 34.30 26.66 3.82
CA LYS A 70 35.02 26.93 5.08
C LYS A 70 34.54 26.00 6.19
N TYR A 71 35.48 25.65 7.07
CA TYR A 71 35.20 24.80 8.23
C TYR A 71 34.11 25.41 9.12
N GLU A 72 34.17 26.70 9.39
CA GLU A 72 33.24 27.43 10.26
C GLU A 72 31.82 27.37 9.71
N LEU A 73 31.66 27.60 8.40
CA LEU A 73 30.36 27.59 7.73
C LEU A 73 29.67 26.24 7.87
N ILE A 74 30.36 25.15 7.49
CA ILE A 74 29.77 23.80 7.52
C ILE A 74 29.51 23.36 8.95
N THR A 75 30.44 23.65 9.87
CA THR A 75 30.28 23.27 11.28
C THR A 75 29.10 24.01 11.93
N GLU A 76 28.87 25.27 11.56
CA GLU A 76 27.72 26.04 12.03
C GLU A 76 26.39 25.48 11.49
N CYS A 77 26.32 25.15 10.19
CA CYS A 77 25.16 24.49 9.59
C CYS A 77 24.90 23.10 10.23
N TRP A 78 25.96 22.33 10.43
CA TRP A 78 25.87 21.00 11.02
C TRP A 78 25.40 21.03 12.48
N ALA A 79 25.94 21.96 13.27
CA ALA A 79 25.50 22.18 14.65
C ALA A 79 24.05 22.63 14.72
N TYR A 80 23.57 23.40 13.74
CA TYR A 80 22.18 23.79 13.63
C TYR A 80 21.26 22.59 13.37
N LEU A 81 21.60 21.74 12.40
CA LEU A 81 20.81 20.57 12.07
C LEU A 81 20.77 19.56 13.24
N LYS A 82 21.91 19.34 13.92
CA LYS A 82 22.01 18.41 15.07
C LYS A 82 21.13 18.79 16.27
N LYS A 83 20.68 20.04 16.37
CA LYS A 83 19.72 20.46 17.40
C LYS A 83 18.30 19.97 17.13
N GLN A 84 18.02 19.62 15.87
CA GLN A 84 16.67 19.30 15.40
C GLN A 84 16.49 17.80 15.13
N LEU A 85 17.57 17.10 14.81
CA LEU A 85 17.52 15.69 14.46
C LEU A 85 18.79 14.94 14.89
N ASP A 86 18.60 13.67 15.24
CA ASP A 86 19.70 12.75 15.52
C ASP A 86 20.19 12.12 14.21
N PHE A 87 21.32 12.62 13.69
CA PHE A 87 21.90 12.19 12.42
C PHE A 87 22.41 10.75 12.43
N ASP A 88 22.67 10.18 13.60
CA ASP A 88 23.18 8.80 13.71
C ASP A 88 22.06 7.78 13.50
N VAL A 89 20.80 8.21 13.64
CA VAL A 89 19.60 7.37 13.50
C VAL A 89 18.74 7.77 12.30
N ALA A 90 18.93 8.97 11.74
CA ALA A 90 18.22 9.43 10.56
C ALA A 90 18.65 8.67 9.28
N THR A 91 17.67 8.32 8.45
CA THR A 91 17.92 7.71 7.12
C THR A 91 18.17 8.81 6.10
N LYS A 92 19.27 8.72 5.34
CA LYS A 92 19.70 9.72 4.33
C LYS A 92 19.31 9.30 2.91
N GLU A 93 19.11 10.28 2.02
CA GLU A 93 18.76 10.13 0.60
C GLU A 93 17.62 9.14 0.32
N ILE A 94 16.52 9.25 1.07
CA ILE A 94 15.42 8.32 0.92
C ILE A 94 14.63 8.60 -0.37
N LYS A 95 14.47 7.55 -1.19
CA LYS A 95 13.62 7.57 -2.38
C LYS A 95 12.45 6.63 -2.16
N THR A 96 11.24 7.13 -2.34
CA THR A 96 10.02 6.32 -2.30
C THR A 96 9.06 6.72 -3.41
N THR A 97 8.10 5.85 -3.72
CA THR A 97 7.17 6.05 -4.82
C THR A 97 5.75 5.75 -4.40
N ARG A 98 4.78 6.45 -4.98
CA ARG A 98 3.35 6.20 -4.76
C ARG A 98 2.65 6.20 -6.11
N ILE A 99 1.88 5.15 -6.39
CA ILE A 99 1.08 5.05 -7.61
C ILE A 99 -0.29 5.67 -7.32
N ILE A 100 -0.76 6.51 -8.23
CA ILE A 100 -2.11 7.07 -8.21
C ILE A 100 -2.77 6.91 -9.58
N SER A 101 -4.07 6.69 -9.59
CA SER A 101 -4.86 6.61 -10.83
C SER A 101 -5.58 7.93 -11.06
N ILE A 102 -5.34 8.56 -12.22
CA ILE A 102 -5.98 9.81 -12.66
C ILE A 102 -6.68 9.53 -13.98
N GLY A 103 -8.02 9.43 -13.93
CA GLY A 103 -8.81 8.97 -15.08
C GLY A 103 -8.42 7.54 -15.46
N ASN A 104 -8.00 7.34 -16.72
CA ASN A 104 -7.52 6.04 -17.23
C ASN A 104 -5.99 5.89 -17.17
N ASN A 105 -5.28 6.80 -16.50
CA ASN A 105 -3.82 6.80 -16.45
C ASN A 105 -3.33 6.48 -15.03
N ASP A 106 -2.50 5.45 -14.91
CA ASP A 106 -1.71 5.23 -13.70
C ASP A 106 -0.43 6.06 -13.74
N VAL A 107 -0.16 6.76 -12.63
CA VAL A 107 0.97 7.64 -12.43
C VAL A 107 1.78 7.21 -11.20
N GLU A 108 3.00 6.75 -11.43
CA GLU A 108 4.01 6.53 -10.39
C GLU A 108 4.66 7.88 -10.02
N ILE A 109 4.30 8.44 -8.87
CA ILE A 109 4.94 9.65 -8.31
C ILE A 109 6.19 9.24 -7.57
N VAL A 110 7.33 9.83 -7.93
CA VAL A 110 8.65 9.57 -7.34
C VAL A 110 9.08 10.72 -6.44
N ALA A 111 9.21 10.48 -5.14
CA ALA A 111 9.73 11.44 -4.18
C ALA A 111 11.13 11.02 -3.72
N LYS A 112 12.06 11.97 -3.65
CA LYS A 112 13.38 11.80 -3.03
C LYS A 112 13.55 12.91 -2.01
N ALA A 113 13.73 12.55 -0.74
CA ALA A 113 14.00 13.51 0.34
C ALA A 113 15.42 13.34 0.86
N ASP A 114 16.00 14.43 1.39
CA ASP A 114 17.38 14.42 1.88
C ASP A 114 17.55 13.54 3.12
N LEU A 115 16.66 13.70 4.12
CA LEU A 115 16.68 12.89 5.34
C LEU A 115 15.27 12.54 5.83
N MET A 116 15.16 11.45 6.57
CA MET A 116 13.95 11.07 7.29
C MET A 116 14.32 10.54 8.68
N TYR A 117 13.61 11.00 9.71
CA TYR A 117 13.79 10.56 11.10
C TYR A 117 12.41 10.35 11.72
N GLY A 118 12.11 9.09 12.08
CA GLY A 118 10.74 8.68 12.40
C GLY A 118 9.80 8.96 11.23
N ASP A 119 8.64 9.56 11.52
CA ASP A 119 7.62 9.94 10.52
C ASP A 119 7.76 11.40 10.05
N ILE A 120 8.97 11.99 10.18
CA ILE A 120 9.26 13.36 9.78
C ILE A 120 10.27 13.37 8.64
N VAL A 121 9.91 14.06 7.55
CA VAL A 121 10.79 14.30 6.41
C VAL A 121 11.58 15.59 6.65
N PHE A 122 12.88 15.55 6.40
CA PHE A 122 13.76 16.72 6.46
C PHE A 122 14.34 16.98 5.07
N GLU A 123 14.24 18.23 4.62
CA GLU A 123 14.78 18.71 3.36
C GLU A 123 15.68 19.91 3.65
N ASN A 124 16.91 19.86 3.17
CA ASN A 124 17.82 20.98 3.28
C ASN A 124 17.73 21.80 1.99
N LYS A 125 17.64 23.12 2.10
CA LYS A 125 17.58 24.03 0.95
C LYS A 125 18.71 25.02 1.04
N THR A 126 19.34 25.30 -0.10
CA THR A 126 20.29 26.42 -0.23
C THR A 126 19.62 27.57 -0.94
N ARG A 127 19.74 28.77 -0.38
CA ARG A 127 19.24 30.03 -0.95
C ARG A 127 20.40 31.01 -1.11
N TRP A 128 20.32 31.92 -2.07
CA TRP A 128 21.41 32.85 -2.38
C TRP A 128 20.98 34.30 -2.25
N GLU A 129 21.76 35.10 -1.51
CA GLU A 129 21.66 36.55 -1.30
C GLU A 129 20.41 37.05 -0.56
N GLN A 130 19.23 36.61 -0.96
CA GLN A 130 17.96 37.06 -0.38
C GLN A 130 17.56 36.18 0.79
N LEU A 131 17.08 36.78 1.88
CA LEU A 131 16.48 36.04 3.00
C LEU A 131 15.24 35.26 2.53
N PRO A 132 14.94 34.11 3.15
CA PRO A 132 13.79 33.31 2.78
C PRO A 132 12.50 33.96 3.24
N ASP A 133 11.47 33.85 2.40
CA ASP A 133 10.09 34.15 2.78
C ASP A 133 9.34 32.83 3.03
N TYR A 134 8.59 32.75 4.12
CA TYR A 134 7.84 31.55 4.49
C TYR A 134 6.87 31.12 3.39
N TYR A 135 6.18 32.08 2.77
CA TYR A 135 5.14 31.78 1.79
C TYR A 135 5.69 31.16 0.49
N GLU A 136 6.92 31.49 0.11
CA GLU A 136 7.60 30.88 -1.03
C GLU A 136 7.74 29.35 -0.89
N TYR A 137 7.93 28.87 0.34
CA TYR A 137 8.04 27.44 0.63
C TYR A 137 6.70 26.82 1.01
N TYR A 138 5.83 27.57 1.69
CA TYR A 138 4.47 27.14 2.03
C TYR A 138 3.67 26.74 0.78
N ASP A 139 3.80 27.51 -0.30
CA ASP A 139 3.09 27.24 -1.56
C ASP A 139 3.71 26.10 -2.38
N SER A 140 4.87 25.56 -1.98
CA SER A 140 5.50 24.45 -2.71
C SER A 140 4.67 23.17 -2.62
N TYR A 141 4.59 22.46 -3.74
CA TYR A 141 4.01 21.13 -3.78
C TYR A 141 5.02 20.04 -3.44
N GLN A 142 6.32 20.35 -3.38
CA GLN A 142 7.34 19.35 -3.05
C GLN A 142 7.14 18.77 -1.65
N TRP A 143 6.98 19.60 -0.61
CA TRP A 143 6.70 19.09 0.74
C TRP A 143 5.32 18.42 0.82
N ARG A 144 4.34 18.91 0.06
CA ARG A 144 3.01 18.29 0.00
C ARG A 144 3.09 16.86 -0.53
N PHE A 145 3.86 16.67 -1.61
CA PHE A 145 4.14 15.33 -2.13
C PHE A 145 5.02 14.51 -1.18
N TYR A 146 5.91 15.11 -0.39
CA TYR A 146 6.62 14.33 0.63
C TYR A 146 5.67 13.75 1.67
N LEU A 147 4.77 14.56 2.25
CA LEU A 147 3.75 14.05 3.16
C LEU A 147 2.84 13.01 2.48
N TYR A 148 2.48 13.26 1.22
CA TYR A 148 1.63 12.36 0.45
C TYR A 148 2.29 11.01 0.12
N VAL A 149 3.55 11.01 -0.32
CA VAL A 149 4.24 9.81 -0.81
C VAL A 149 4.87 9.03 0.35
N PHE A 150 5.50 9.71 1.31
CA PHE A 150 6.10 9.07 2.49
C PHE A 150 5.10 8.75 3.60
N LYS A 151 3.85 9.24 3.52
CA LYS A 151 2.83 9.14 4.59
C LYS A 151 3.32 9.73 5.93
N SER A 152 4.13 10.77 5.84
CA SER A 152 4.73 11.45 6.99
C SER A 152 3.77 12.47 7.61
N GLU A 153 3.90 12.71 8.91
CA GLU A 153 3.09 13.71 9.60
C GLU A 153 3.55 15.14 9.29
N LYS A 154 4.87 15.31 9.15
CA LYS A 154 5.51 16.62 8.99
C LYS A 154 6.67 16.58 8.00
N ALA A 155 6.87 17.71 7.34
CA ALA A 155 8.01 18.00 6.48
C ALA A 155 8.70 19.26 7.01
N VAL A 156 9.99 19.16 7.30
CA VAL A 156 10.81 20.22 7.87
C VAL A 156 11.81 20.67 6.82
N TYR A 157 11.73 21.93 6.43
CA TYR A 157 12.65 22.57 5.49
C TYR A 157 13.67 23.39 6.27
N ASN A 158 14.94 23.02 6.13
CA ASN A 158 16.07 23.76 6.69
C ASN A 158 16.70 24.59 5.59
N ILE A 159 16.57 25.91 5.68
CA ILE A 159 16.98 26.83 4.63
C ILE A 159 18.26 27.53 5.08
N PHE A 160 19.32 27.30 4.30
CA PHE A 160 20.63 27.91 4.47
C PHE A 160 20.81 28.99 3.42
N THR A 161 20.68 30.25 3.84
CA THR A 161 20.89 31.39 2.96
C THR A 161 22.36 31.74 2.92
N MET A 162 22.95 31.80 1.74
CA MET A 162 24.37 32.03 1.53
C MET A 162 24.61 33.21 0.59
N SER A 163 25.80 33.81 0.67
CA SER A 163 26.32 34.73 -0.35
C SER A 163 27.50 34.09 -1.07
N ASP A 164 27.70 34.44 -2.33
CA ASP A 164 28.85 34.06 -3.14
C ASP A 164 29.72 35.27 -3.51
N LYS A 165 29.64 36.34 -2.70
CA LYS A 165 30.36 37.59 -2.92
C LYS A 165 31.87 37.36 -2.82
N GLN A 166 32.62 38.02 -3.72
CA GLN A 166 34.08 37.99 -3.73
C GLN A 166 34.71 36.60 -3.89
N LYS A 167 33.99 35.63 -4.49
CA LYS A 167 34.42 34.22 -4.67
C LYS A 167 34.56 33.44 -3.36
N ASP A 168 33.92 33.91 -2.30
CA ASP A 168 33.87 33.22 -1.02
C ASP A 168 32.41 32.93 -0.66
N ILE A 169 32.16 31.73 -0.11
CA ILE A 169 30.81 31.32 0.27
C ILE A 169 30.62 31.62 1.75
N GLU A 170 29.69 32.50 2.08
CA GLU A 170 29.39 32.89 3.46
C GLU A 170 27.94 32.59 3.81
N LEU A 171 27.70 32.16 5.05
CA LEU A 171 26.36 31.90 5.58
C LEU A 171 25.73 33.21 6.07
N LEU A 172 24.56 33.55 5.54
CA LEU A 172 23.78 34.73 5.91
C LEU A 172 22.69 34.40 6.94
N SER A 173 21.94 33.31 6.75
CA SER A 173 20.86 32.90 7.66
C SER A 173 20.64 31.39 7.69
N LYS A 174 19.99 30.93 8.76
CA LYS A 174 19.54 29.55 8.98
C LYS A 174 18.11 29.61 9.47
N ASP A 175 17.19 29.12 8.65
CA ASP A 175 15.75 29.20 8.92
C ASP A 175 15.15 27.80 8.85
N THR A 176 14.16 27.52 9.69
CA THR A 176 13.44 26.23 9.69
C THR A 176 11.96 26.49 9.52
N TYR A 177 11.38 25.88 8.50
CA TYR A 177 9.94 25.89 8.26
C TYR A 177 9.38 24.49 8.37
N THR A 178 8.33 24.33 9.18
CA THR A 178 7.65 23.06 9.37
C THR A 178 6.29 23.11 8.70
N PHE A 179 6.00 22.08 7.91
CA PHE A 179 4.72 21.90 7.25
C PHE A 179 4.10 20.60 7.74
N GLU A 180 2.80 20.64 8.03
CA GLU A 180 2.06 19.53 8.60
C GLU A 180 1.00 19.04 7.62
N TYR A 181 0.58 17.79 7.79
CA TYR A 181 -0.51 17.22 7.02
C TYR A 181 -1.81 18.04 7.23
N TYR A 182 -2.57 18.26 6.15
CA TYR A 182 -3.86 18.93 6.21
C TYR A 182 -4.92 18.17 5.38
N PRO A 183 -6.23 18.28 5.71
CA PRO A 183 -7.25 17.40 5.16
C PRO A 183 -7.37 17.37 3.63
N SER A 184 -7.12 18.49 2.94
CA SER A 184 -7.20 18.60 1.47
C SER A 184 -5.89 18.28 0.74
N LEU A 185 -4.81 17.91 1.43
CA LEU A 185 -3.50 17.62 0.83
C LEU A 185 -3.59 16.61 -0.33
N ASN A 186 -4.34 15.52 -0.12
CA ASN A 186 -4.51 14.48 -1.13
C ASN A 186 -5.19 15.02 -2.40
N TYR A 187 -6.19 15.88 -2.22
CA TYR A 187 -6.89 16.53 -3.33
C TYR A 187 -5.94 17.46 -4.08
N ASP A 188 -5.17 18.27 -3.37
CA ASP A 188 -4.23 19.20 -4.00
C ASP A 188 -3.19 18.44 -4.83
N CYS A 189 -2.56 17.41 -4.26
CA CYS A 189 -1.58 16.56 -4.95
C CYS A 189 -2.17 15.90 -6.20
N THR A 190 -3.36 15.29 -6.09
CA THR A 190 -4.00 14.61 -7.24
C THR A 190 -4.47 15.60 -8.30
N SER A 191 -4.97 16.78 -7.91
CA SER A 191 -5.36 17.85 -8.82
C SER A 191 -4.17 18.37 -9.62
N LEU A 192 -3.02 18.61 -8.98
CA LEU A 192 -1.82 19.07 -9.69
C LEU A 192 -1.32 18.02 -10.68
N VAL A 193 -1.36 16.72 -10.32
CA VAL A 193 -0.99 15.64 -11.25
C VAL A 193 -1.95 15.58 -12.44
N SER A 194 -3.25 15.73 -12.20
CA SER A 194 -4.25 15.78 -13.28
C SER A 194 -3.98 16.92 -14.26
N ASN A 195 -3.72 18.13 -13.73
CA ASN A 195 -3.40 19.30 -14.55
C ASN A 195 -2.08 19.10 -15.32
N PHE A 196 -1.09 18.43 -14.70
CA PHE A 196 0.18 18.12 -15.35
C PHE A 196 0.01 17.12 -16.49
N LEU A 197 -0.79 16.06 -16.31
CA LEU A 197 -1.10 15.08 -17.35
C LEU A 197 -1.79 15.75 -18.56
N GLU A 198 -2.73 16.65 -18.30
CA GLU A 198 -3.37 17.42 -19.36
C GLU A 198 -2.37 18.30 -20.11
N TYR A 199 -1.49 18.99 -19.38
CA TYR A 199 -0.43 19.81 -19.96
C TYR A 199 0.52 19.01 -20.86
N ILE A 200 1.08 17.89 -20.38
CA ILE A 200 2.02 17.10 -21.19
C ILE A 200 1.35 16.51 -22.43
N LYS A 201 0.07 16.17 -22.35
CA LYS A 201 -0.71 15.69 -23.49
C LYS A 201 -0.93 16.79 -24.53
N LEU A 202 -1.33 17.98 -24.09
CA LEU A 202 -1.52 19.15 -24.97
C LEU A 202 -0.21 19.59 -25.66
N ARG A 203 0.94 19.31 -25.04
CA ARG A 203 2.27 19.67 -25.56
C ARG A 203 3.02 18.52 -26.22
N ASN A 204 2.41 17.33 -26.35
CA ASN A 204 3.05 16.12 -26.88
C ASN A 204 4.38 15.77 -26.16
N LEU A 205 4.37 15.82 -24.82
CA LEU A 205 5.51 15.51 -23.95
C LEU A 205 5.33 14.18 -23.19
N GLU A 206 4.30 13.41 -23.51
CA GLU A 206 3.94 12.16 -22.80
C GLU A 206 5.08 11.12 -22.83
N ASP A 207 5.79 10.99 -23.94
CA ASP A 207 6.86 10.00 -24.15
C ASP A 207 8.02 10.12 -23.15
N TYR A 208 8.25 11.30 -22.57
CA TYR A 208 9.30 11.51 -21.56
C TYR A 208 8.96 10.87 -20.21
N PHE A 209 7.70 10.50 -20.01
CA PHE A 209 7.20 9.95 -18.74
C PHE A 209 6.66 8.53 -18.89
N LEU A 210 6.49 8.00 -20.10
CA LEU A 210 6.05 6.64 -20.32
C LEU A 210 7.14 5.64 -19.93
N THR A 211 6.82 4.75 -19.01
CA THR A 211 7.69 3.60 -18.70
C THR A 211 7.35 2.45 -19.63
N THR A 212 8.33 1.95 -20.39
CA THR A 212 8.27 0.60 -20.97
C THR A 212 8.28 -0.41 -19.82
N GLN A 213 7.14 -1.00 -19.48
CA GLN A 213 7.16 -2.28 -18.78
C GLN A 213 7.62 -3.37 -19.76
N PRO A 214 8.39 -4.38 -19.31
CA PRO A 214 8.53 -5.63 -20.05
C PRO A 214 7.14 -6.20 -20.30
N GLU A 215 6.92 -6.71 -21.51
CA GLU A 215 5.71 -7.40 -21.96
C GLU A 215 4.97 -8.11 -20.82
N LEU A 216 3.75 -7.67 -20.51
CA LEU A 216 2.72 -8.52 -19.94
C LEU A 216 1.34 -7.93 -20.30
N PHE A 217 0.63 -8.75 -21.07
CA PHE A 217 -0.81 -8.77 -21.32
C PHE A 217 -1.44 -7.60 -22.09
N ASN A 218 -1.57 -7.84 -23.39
CA ASN A 218 -2.71 -7.35 -24.15
C ASN A 218 -3.41 -8.52 -24.85
N LYS A 219 -4.74 -8.40 -24.94
CA LYS A 219 -5.76 -9.28 -25.54
C LYS A 219 -6.39 -10.35 -24.63
N SER A 220 -7.61 -10.01 -24.21
CA SER A 220 -8.81 -10.86 -24.31
C SER A 220 -8.59 -12.22 -24.97
N ASN A 221 -8.18 -13.20 -24.16
CA ASN A 221 -8.42 -14.60 -24.47
C ASN A 221 -9.84 -14.93 -24.00
N ILE A 222 -10.80 -14.79 -24.91
CA ILE A 222 -11.93 -15.70 -24.89
C ILE A 222 -11.30 -17.10 -24.97
N ILE A 223 -11.39 -17.88 -23.90
CA ILE A 223 -11.05 -19.30 -23.92
C ILE A 223 -12.08 -19.97 -24.82
N ASN A 224 -11.86 -19.92 -26.14
CA ASN A 224 -12.39 -20.93 -27.00
C ASN A 224 -11.66 -22.21 -26.60
N LEU A 225 -12.37 -23.10 -25.91
CA LEU A 225 -11.99 -24.51 -25.81
C LEU A 225 -11.74 -25.01 -27.24
N LYS A 226 -10.48 -25.01 -27.66
CA LYS A 226 -10.08 -25.75 -28.85
C LYS A 226 -10.37 -27.20 -28.52
N GLU A 227 -11.19 -27.84 -29.36
CA GLU A 227 -11.29 -29.29 -29.35
C GLU A 227 -9.86 -29.88 -29.39
N PRO A 228 -9.58 -30.95 -28.62
CA PRO A 228 -8.27 -31.60 -28.66
C PRO A 228 -7.98 -31.97 -30.12
N LYS A 229 -6.89 -31.41 -30.65
CA LYS A 229 -6.60 -31.43 -32.09
C LYS A 229 -5.79 -32.65 -32.52
N MET A 230 -5.27 -33.42 -31.57
CA MET A 230 -4.34 -34.51 -31.84
C MET A 230 -4.67 -35.76 -31.02
N ASN A 231 -4.47 -36.93 -31.62
CA ASN A 231 -4.66 -38.24 -31.00
C ASN A 231 -3.44 -39.14 -31.24
N ILE A 232 -3.23 -40.14 -30.39
CA ILE A 232 -2.22 -41.18 -30.62
C ILE A 232 -2.81 -42.24 -31.57
N GLN A 233 -2.19 -42.47 -32.72
CA GLN A 233 -2.59 -43.52 -33.67
C GLN A 233 -1.95 -44.87 -33.38
N ARG A 234 -0.74 -44.87 -32.80
CA ARG A 234 0.02 -46.10 -32.56
C ARG A 234 0.90 -45.99 -31.32
N ILE A 235 0.88 -47.03 -30.51
CA ILE A 235 1.71 -47.22 -29.32
C ILE A 235 2.54 -48.48 -29.52
N ARG A 236 3.86 -48.35 -29.35
CA ARG A 236 4.80 -49.47 -29.30
C ARG A 236 5.64 -49.39 -28.04
N ILE A 237 5.71 -50.49 -27.30
CA ILE A 237 6.46 -50.61 -26.05
C ILE A 237 7.36 -51.84 -26.18
N SER A 238 8.66 -51.68 -25.91
CA SER A 238 9.65 -52.74 -25.95
C SER A 238 10.53 -52.69 -24.71
N ASN A 239 10.62 -53.79 -23.96
CA ASN A 239 11.45 -53.96 -22.77
C ASN A 239 11.26 -52.87 -21.68
N ILE A 240 10.02 -52.49 -21.40
CA ILE A 240 9.66 -51.54 -20.34
C ILE A 240 8.83 -52.24 -19.27
N LEU A 241 9.26 -52.15 -18.01
CA LEU A 241 8.61 -52.73 -16.84
C LEU A 241 8.22 -54.21 -17.08
N GLY A 242 6.94 -54.55 -16.95
CA GLY A 242 6.42 -55.91 -17.15
C GLY A 242 6.27 -56.33 -18.62
N ILE A 243 6.60 -55.47 -19.59
CA ILE A 243 6.31 -55.66 -21.02
C ILE A 243 7.60 -55.99 -21.78
N GLU A 244 7.59 -57.11 -22.51
CA GLU A 244 8.69 -57.50 -23.43
C GLU A 244 8.53 -56.82 -24.79
N GLU A 245 7.39 -57.03 -25.45
CA GLU A 245 6.99 -56.30 -26.65
C GLU A 245 5.45 -56.15 -26.63
N LEU A 246 4.95 -54.95 -26.92
CA LEU A 246 3.52 -54.69 -27.07
C LEU A 246 3.32 -53.60 -28.11
N GLU A 247 2.42 -53.83 -29.06
CA GLU A 247 2.05 -52.84 -30.07
C GLU A 247 0.54 -52.86 -30.31
N PHE A 248 -0.08 -51.69 -30.33
CA PHE A 248 -1.50 -51.53 -30.63
C PHE A 248 -1.82 -50.12 -31.13
N SER A 249 -2.99 -49.99 -31.76
CA SER A 249 -3.57 -48.72 -32.18
C SER A 249 -4.73 -48.35 -31.26
N PRO A 250 -4.57 -47.36 -30.36
CA PRO A 250 -5.65 -46.90 -29.51
C PRO A 250 -6.65 -46.06 -30.34
N GLY A 251 -7.93 -46.29 -30.10
CA GLY A 251 -9.02 -45.46 -30.58
C GLY A 251 -9.48 -44.51 -29.47
N ILE A 252 -10.69 -43.95 -29.60
CA ILE A 252 -11.23 -42.97 -28.65
C ILE A 252 -11.37 -43.53 -27.23
N PHE A 253 -11.71 -44.81 -27.10
CA PHE A 253 -11.78 -45.51 -25.82
C PHE A 253 -11.10 -46.87 -25.93
N THR A 254 -9.99 -47.04 -25.22
CA THR A 254 -9.18 -48.26 -25.23
C THR A 254 -9.17 -48.91 -23.85
N GLU A 255 -9.78 -50.09 -23.72
CA GLU A 255 -9.84 -50.89 -22.50
C GLU A 255 -8.73 -51.96 -22.50
N ILE A 256 -7.86 -51.90 -21.49
CA ILE A 256 -6.79 -52.86 -21.24
C ILE A 256 -7.20 -53.73 -20.04
N GLU A 257 -7.59 -54.96 -20.34
CA GLU A 257 -8.12 -55.94 -19.38
C GLU A 257 -7.07 -57.02 -19.06
N GLY A 258 -6.99 -57.50 -17.81
CA GLY A 258 -6.12 -58.64 -17.46
C GLY A 258 -5.90 -58.85 -15.96
N LYS A 259 -5.24 -59.95 -15.58
CA LYS A 259 -4.87 -60.27 -14.19
C LYS A 259 -3.89 -59.28 -13.56
N ASN A 260 -3.78 -59.28 -12.24
CA ASN A 260 -2.73 -58.51 -11.56
C ASN A 260 -1.34 -59.01 -12.01
N GLY A 261 -0.43 -58.07 -12.26
CA GLY A 261 0.90 -58.37 -12.79
C GLY A 261 0.96 -58.62 -14.31
N SER A 262 -0.15 -58.52 -15.05
CA SER A 262 -0.16 -58.74 -16.51
C SER A 262 0.43 -57.59 -17.36
N GLY A 263 0.93 -56.52 -16.74
CA GLY A 263 1.50 -55.36 -17.43
C GLY A 263 0.54 -54.20 -17.72
N LYS A 264 -0.71 -54.21 -17.24
CA LYS A 264 -1.70 -53.12 -17.44
C LYS A 264 -1.17 -51.74 -17.04
N THR A 265 -0.76 -51.60 -15.77
CA THR A 265 -0.18 -50.37 -15.24
C THR A 265 1.13 -50.02 -15.96
N SER A 266 1.88 -51.02 -16.43
CA SER A 266 3.09 -50.80 -17.24
C SER A 266 2.78 -50.11 -18.57
N VAL A 267 1.62 -50.36 -19.19
CA VAL A 267 1.19 -49.62 -20.40
C VAL A 267 0.95 -48.15 -20.09
N LEU A 268 0.17 -47.86 -19.04
CA LEU A 268 -0.13 -46.47 -18.62
C LEU A 268 1.16 -45.72 -18.24
N GLU A 269 2.05 -46.33 -17.47
CA GLU A 269 3.33 -45.74 -17.08
C GLU A 269 4.27 -45.53 -18.28
N SER A 270 4.24 -46.41 -19.29
CA SER A 270 5.01 -46.24 -20.53
C SER A 270 4.56 -44.98 -21.30
N ILE A 271 3.25 -44.76 -21.40
CA ILE A 271 2.69 -43.57 -22.06
C ILE A 271 3.06 -42.31 -21.27
N LYS A 272 2.79 -42.29 -19.96
CA LYS A 272 3.14 -41.16 -19.07
C LYS A 272 4.63 -40.82 -19.13
N THR A 273 5.49 -41.83 -19.21
CA THR A 273 6.94 -41.67 -19.29
C THR A 273 7.38 -40.86 -20.51
N VAL A 274 6.75 -41.10 -21.67
CA VAL A 274 7.02 -40.30 -22.88
C VAL A 274 6.53 -38.87 -22.71
N LEU A 275 5.34 -38.70 -22.13
CA LEU A 275 4.69 -37.39 -21.96
C LEU A 275 5.24 -36.54 -20.81
N ASN A 276 5.91 -37.11 -19.81
CA ASN A 276 6.48 -36.37 -18.66
C ASN A 276 7.98 -36.06 -18.81
N GLY A 277 8.70 -36.79 -19.68
CA GLY A 277 10.16 -36.68 -19.78
C GLY A 277 10.91 -37.21 -18.55
N GLY A 278 12.17 -36.80 -18.35
CA GLY A 278 13.02 -37.24 -17.23
C GLY A 278 13.60 -38.66 -17.35
N HIS A 279 14.61 -38.99 -16.52
CA HIS A 279 15.20 -40.33 -16.45
C HIS A 279 14.72 -41.07 -15.21
N ASP A 280 14.22 -42.29 -15.40
CA ASP A 280 13.99 -43.26 -14.34
C ASP A 280 14.47 -44.64 -14.83
N ALA A 281 15.57 -45.13 -14.25
CA ALA A 281 16.13 -46.43 -14.58
C ALA A 281 15.21 -47.60 -14.21
N LYS A 282 14.27 -47.41 -13.27
CA LYS A 282 13.33 -48.45 -12.83
C LYS A 282 12.30 -48.83 -13.89
N LEU A 283 12.17 -48.01 -14.94
CA LEU A 283 11.29 -48.29 -16.07
C LEU A 283 11.82 -49.40 -16.97
N LEU A 284 13.13 -49.66 -16.94
CA LEU A 284 13.75 -50.72 -17.74
C LEU A 284 13.31 -52.09 -17.22
N ARG A 285 12.87 -52.98 -18.12
CA ARG A 285 12.52 -54.37 -17.76
C ARG A 285 13.74 -55.07 -17.15
N ASN A 286 13.52 -55.83 -16.08
CA ASN A 286 14.60 -56.60 -15.44
C ASN A 286 15.30 -57.52 -16.45
N GLY A 287 16.61 -57.34 -16.61
CA GLY A 287 17.45 -58.12 -17.54
C GLY A 287 17.55 -57.56 -18.97
N ALA A 288 16.88 -56.44 -19.27
CA ALA A 288 17.03 -55.76 -20.57
C ALA A 288 18.13 -54.70 -20.50
N GLU A 289 18.94 -54.59 -21.57
CA GLU A 289 19.97 -53.54 -21.68
C GLU A 289 19.40 -52.19 -22.17
N LYS A 290 18.29 -52.25 -22.91
CA LYS A 290 17.63 -51.10 -23.55
C LYS A 290 16.12 -51.32 -23.64
N GLY A 291 15.35 -50.31 -23.25
CA GLY A 291 13.90 -50.23 -23.44
C GLY A 291 13.51 -49.05 -24.33
N GLU A 292 12.40 -49.16 -25.05
CA GLU A 292 11.89 -48.12 -25.94
C GLU A 292 10.36 -48.02 -25.87
N VAL A 293 9.86 -46.79 -25.79
CA VAL A 293 8.43 -46.48 -25.99
C VAL A 293 8.32 -45.53 -27.17
N VAL A 294 7.42 -45.83 -28.11
CA VAL A 294 7.13 -45.00 -29.29
C VAL A 294 5.64 -44.70 -29.34
N LEU A 295 5.30 -43.41 -29.45
CA LEU A 295 3.95 -42.91 -29.70
C LEU A 295 3.95 -42.21 -31.06
N ILE A 296 3.01 -42.55 -31.94
CA ILE A 296 2.81 -41.86 -33.22
C ILE A 296 1.50 -41.09 -33.12
N LEU A 297 1.56 -39.78 -33.30
CA LEU A 297 0.42 -38.87 -33.33
C LEU A 297 -0.27 -38.89 -34.71
N ASP A 298 -1.49 -38.37 -34.78
CA ASP A 298 -2.31 -38.36 -35.99
C ASP A 298 -1.87 -37.36 -37.07
N ASP A 299 -1.11 -36.35 -36.68
CA ASP A 299 -0.40 -35.42 -37.57
C ASP A 299 0.91 -36.00 -38.15
N GLY A 300 1.27 -37.23 -37.76
CA GLY A 300 2.48 -37.92 -38.20
C GLY A 300 3.71 -37.69 -37.31
N VAL A 301 3.60 -36.89 -36.25
CA VAL A 301 4.70 -36.68 -35.30
C VAL A 301 4.99 -37.96 -34.52
N ARG A 302 6.26 -38.35 -34.46
CA ARG A 302 6.75 -39.50 -33.69
C ARG A 302 7.43 -39.03 -32.40
N LEU A 303 6.86 -39.41 -31.27
CA LEU A 303 7.46 -39.28 -29.95
C LEU A 303 8.12 -40.61 -29.58
N SER A 304 9.39 -40.60 -29.19
CA SER A 304 10.05 -41.81 -28.71
C SER A 304 10.92 -41.55 -27.50
N LYS A 305 10.88 -42.48 -26.55
CA LYS A 305 11.74 -42.46 -25.36
C LYS A 305 12.48 -43.77 -25.24
N THR A 306 13.80 -43.68 -25.33
CA THR A 306 14.72 -44.79 -25.06
C THR A 306 15.19 -44.69 -23.61
N VAL A 307 15.17 -45.79 -22.88
CA VAL A 307 15.67 -45.88 -21.50
C VAL A 307 16.76 -46.94 -21.41
N THR A 308 17.87 -46.61 -20.77
CA THR A 308 18.91 -47.54 -20.34
C THR A 308 19.19 -47.32 -18.85
N GLU A 309 19.99 -48.19 -18.23
CA GLU A 309 20.37 -48.04 -16.82
C GLU A 309 21.00 -46.68 -16.51
N LYS A 310 21.76 -46.11 -17.46
CA LYS A 310 22.54 -44.88 -17.25
C LYS A 310 21.84 -43.61 -17.70
N LYS A 311 20.96 -43.68 -18.71
CA LYS A 311 20.33 -42.49 -19.31
C LYS A 311 18.97 -42.80 -19.93
N SER A 312 18.16 -41.77 -20.11
CA SER A 312 17.00 -41.80 -21.02
C SER A 312 17.16 -40.72 -22.06
N GLU A 313 16.76 -41.03 -23.28
CA GLU A 313 16.79 -40.12 -24.42
C GLU A 313 15.37 -39.96 -24.96
N LEU A 314 14.87 -38.72 -24.96
CA LEU A 314 13.58 -38.36 -25.52
C LEU A 314 13.81 -37.72 -26.89
N LEU A 315 13.14 -38.22 -27.91
CA LEU A 315 13.23 -37.74 -29.28
C LEU A 315 11.82 -37.42 -29.80
N VAL A 316 11.69 -36.26 -30.42
CA VAL A 316 10.51 -35.87 -31.19
C VAL A 316 10.94 -35.70 -32.62
N VAL A 317 10.26 -36.41 -33.52
CA VAL A 317 10.48 -36.36 -34.96
C VAL A 317 9.19 -35.90 -35.61
N ASP A 318 9.24 -34.87 -36.43
CA ASP A 318 8.06 -34.39 -37.15
C ASP A 318 7.65 -35.32 -38.31
N SER A 319 6.57 -34.95 -39.02
CA SER A 319 6.02 -35.73 -40.14
C SER A 319 6.94 -35.78 -41.37
N GLU A 320 7.91 -34.86 -41.49
CA GLU A 320 8.91 -34.82 -42.56
C GLU A 320 10.20 -35.58 -42.19
N GLY A 321 10.33 -36.03 -40.94
CA GLY A 321 11.47 -36.81 -40.44
C GLY A 321 12.56 -35.98 -39.77
N TYR A 322 12.34 -34.68 -39.54
CA TYR A 322 13.29 -33.82 -38.84
C TYR A 322 13.19 -33.99 -37.32
N LYS A 323 14.34 -34.02 -36.65
CA LYS A 323 14.44 -34.09 -35.19
C LYS A 323 14.34 -32.69 -34.60
N LEU A 324 13.49 -32.52 -33.60
CA LEU A 324 13.37 -31.24 -32.89
C LEU A 324 14.50 -31.07 -31.84
N ASP A 325 15.08 -29.88 -31.77
CA ASP A 325 16.17 -29.54 -30.83
C ASP A 325 15.72 -29.47 -29.36
N LYS A 326 14.43 -29.17 -29.11
CA LYS A 326 13.85 -29.08 -27.76
C LYS A 326 12.64 -30.01 -27.58
N PRO A 327 12.84 -31.34 -27.54
CA PRO A 327 11.77 -32.33 -27.39
C PRO A 327 10.86 -32.08 -26.20
N LYS A 328 11.44 -31.71 -25.04
CA LYS A 328 10.68 -31.50 -23.81
C LYS A 328 9.77 -30.28 -23.88
N SER A 329 10.26 -29.16 -24.41
CA SER A 329 9.45 -27.94 -24.57
C SER A 329 8.27 -28.18 -25.50
N TYR A 330 8.43 -29.01 -26.54
CA TYR A 330 7.32 -29.43 -27.39
C TYR A 330 6.28 -30.25 -26.60
N ILE A 331 6.70 -31.25 -25.85
CA ILE A 331 5.77 -32.06 -25.04
C ILE A 331 5.07 -31.22 -23.95
N ASP A 332 5.76 -30.27 -23.32
CA ASP A 332 5.18 -29.35 -22.33
C ASP A 332 4.09 -28.43 -22.94
N THR A 333 4.10 -28.20 -24.27
CA THR A 333 2.98 -27.53 -24.96
C THR A 333 1.78 -28.45 -25.15
N LEU A 334 2.01 -29.75 -25.31
CA LEU A 334 0.96 -30.72 -25.62
C LEU A 334 0.23 -31.25 -24.39
N VAL A 335 0.91 -31.32 -23.23
CA VAL A 335 0.41 -31.96 -22.01
C VAL A 335 0.54 -31.03 -20.81
N ASP A 336 -0.46 -31.02 -19.94
CA ASP A 336 -0.30 -30.54 -18.56
C ASP A 336 -0.04 -31.75 -17.66
N ILE A 337 1.02 -31.68 -16.84
CA ILE A 337 1.72 -32.81 -16.21
C ILE A 337 0.87 -33.60 -15.18
N LEU A 338 -0.40 -33.23 -14.98
CA LEU A 338 -1.33 -33.86 -14.04
C LEU A 338 -2.65 -34.17 -14.75
N SER A 339 -2.71 -35.25 -15.52
CA SER A 339 -3.98 -35.82 -15.96
C SER A 339 -4.74 -36.29 -14.71
N VAL A 340 -5.79 -35.56 -14.33
CA VAL A 340 -6.68 -35.98 -13.24
C VAL A 340 -7.38 -37.26 -13.65
N ASN A 341 -7.16 -38.35 -12.91
CA ASN A 341 -7.89 -39.59 -13.14
C ASN A 341 -9.37 -39.35 -12.76
N PRO A 342 -10.33 -39.39 -13.70
CA PRO A 342 -11.74 -39.11 -13.41
C PRO A 342 -12.34 -40.10 -12.40
N ILE A 343 -11.83 -41.33 -12.33
CA ILE A 343 -12.28 -42.34 -11.36
C ILE A 343 -11.79 -41.99 -9.95
N GLN A 344 -10.58 -41.44 -9.83
CA GLN A 344 -10.08 -40.94 -8.56
C GLN A 344 -10.94 -39.78 -8.06
N PHE A 345 -11.34 -38.85 -8.94
CA PHE A 345 -12.24 -37.76 -8.58
C PHE A 345 -13.62 -38.27 -8.11
N LEU A 346 -14.19 -39.22 -8.86
CA LEU A 346 -15.50 -39.80 -8.56
C LEU A 346 -15.51 -40.54 -7.22
N THR A 347 -14.41 -41.24 -6.89
CA THR A 347 -14.32 -42.08 -5.68
C THR A 347 -13.62 -41.41 -4.50
N ALA A 348 -13.08 -40.21 -4.67
CA ALA A 348 -12.42 -39.47 -3.60
C ALA A 348 -13.41 -39.04 -2.50
N ASP A 349 -12.90 -38.94 -1.26
CA ASP A 349 -13.61 -38.26 -0.19
C ASP A 349 -13.72 -36.74 -0.47
N LYS A 350 -14.59 -36.05 0.28
CA LYS A 350 -14.90 -34.62 0.10
C LYS A 350 -13.64 -33.75 0.01
N LYS A 351 -12.69 -33.94 0.93
CA LYS A 351 -11.47 -33.12 1.02
C LYS A 351 -10.56 -33.38 -0.18
N ASN A 352 -10.29 -34.65 -0.48
CA ASN A 352 -9.44 -35.04 -1.60
C ASN A 352 -10.06 -34.67 -2.95
N ARG A 353 -11.39 -34.69 -3.07
CA ARG A 353 -12.11 -34.28 -4.28
C ARG A 353 -12.01 -32.78 -4.53
N VAL A 354 -12.16 -31.95 -3.48
CA VAL A 354 -11.89 -30.51 -3.58
C VAL A 354 -10.46 -30.27 -4.00
N ASN A 355 -9.48 -30.93 -3.39
CA ASN A 355 -8.09 -30.79 -3.79
C ASN A 355 -7.87 -31.21 -5.26
N CYS A 356 -8.44 -32.32 -5.71
CA CYS A 356 -8.38 -32.73 -7.11
C CYS A 356 -9.01 -31.69 -8.05
N LEU A 357 -10.08 -31.01 -7.63
CA LEU A 357 -10.70 -29.93 -8.41
C LEU A 357 -9.81 -28.69 -8.47
N LEU A 358 -9.26 -28.25 -7.35
CA LEU A 358 -8.34 -27.10 -7.28
C LEU A 358 -7.04 -27.39 -8.07
N GLU A 359 -6.57 -28.63 -8.00
CA GLU A 359 -5.48 -29.15 -8.83
C GLU A 359 -5.90 -29.33 -10.29
N ALA A 360 -7.18 -29.43 -10.65
CA ALA A 360 -7.61 -29.49 -12.04
C ALA A 360 -7.72 -28.11 -12.68
N ILE A 361 -7.84 -27.06 -11.88
CA ILE A 361 -8.10 -25.70 -12.35
C ILE A 361 -7.02 -24.75 -11.83
N PRO A 362 -5.93 -24.53 -12.58
CA PRO A 362 -4.84 -23.69 -12.12
C PRO A 362 -5.27 -22.21 -12.23
N MET A 363 -5.94 -21.71 -11.21
CA MET A 363 -6.27 -20.28 -11.07
C MET A 363 -5.48 -19.67 -9.92
N LYS A 364 -4.78 -18.58 -10.23
CA LYS A 364 -4.07 -17.76 -9.25
C LYS A 364 -4.76 -16.42 -9.17
N LEU A 365 -4.91 -15.93 -7.94
CA LEU A 365 -5.41 -14.59 -7.69
C LEU A 365 -4.23 -13.63 -7.65
N THR A 366 -4.28 -12.58 -8.44
CA THR A 366 -3.27 -11.53 -8.44
C THR A 366 -3.69 -10.36 -7.56
N LYS A 367 -2.71 -9.58 -7.09
CA LYS A 367 -2.98 -8.35 -6.32
C LYS A 367 -3.77 -7.34 -7.16
N GLU A 368 -3.44 -7.24 -8.44
CA GLU A 368 -4.13 -6.37 -9.40
C GLU A 368 -5.61 -6.74 -9.53
N GLN A 369 -5.95 -8.03 -9.64
CA GLN A 369 -7.35 -8.48 -9.69
C GLN A 369 -8.12 -8.13 -8.41
N ILE A 370 -7.47 -8.21 -7.24
CA ILE A 370 -8.05 -7.79 -5.97
C ILE A 370 -8.25 -6.27 -5.92
N GLU A 371 -7.24 -5.49 -6.33
CA GLU A 371 -7.32 -4.03 -6.34
C GLU A 371 -8.43 -3.52 -7.26
N ASN A 372 -8.50 -4.08 -8.47
CA ASN A 372 -9.52 -3.73 -9.46
C ASN A 372 -10.93 -4.14 -9.03
N SER A 373 -11.08 -5.24 -8.28
CA SER A 373 -12.39 -5.74 -7.89
C SER A 373 -12.94 -5.08 -6.62
N LEU A 374 -12.06 -4.69 -5.69
CA LEU A 374 -12.47 -4.22 -4.36
C LEU A 374 -12.64 -2.70 -4.24
N ASN A 375 -12.79 -1.96 -5.34
CA ASN A 375 -13.13 -0.52 -5.35
C ASN A 375 -12.31 0.31 -4.32
N GLY A 376 -10.98 0.13 -4.29
CA GLY A 376 -10.09 0.86 -3.37
C GLY A 376 -9.91 0.23 -1.99
N MET A 377 -10.56 -0.90 -1.69
CA MET A 377 -10.30 -1.71 -0.50
C MET A 377 -9.21 -2.77 -0.69
N GLY A 378 -8.65 -2.91 -1.91
CA GLY A 378 -7.59 -3.87 -2.21
C GLY A 378 -6.38 -3.75 -1.28
N GLU A 379 -5.98 -2.52 -0.92
CA GLU A 379 -4.87 -2.26 0.01
C GLU A 379 -5.11 -2.77 1.44
N LYS A 380 -6.36 -2.99 1.84
CA LYS A 380 -6.70 -3.54 3.17
C LYS A 380 -6.56 -5.06 3.24
N VAL A 381 -6.36 -5.74 2.12
CA VAL A 381 -6.16 -7.19 2.09
C VAL A 381 -4.80 -7.54 2.70
N LYS A 382 -4.82 -8.35 3.78
CA LYS A 382 -3.60 -8.81 4.48
C LYS A 382 -3.11 -10.17 3.99
N ASP A 383 -3.92 -10.86 3.18
CA ASP A 383 -3.59 -12.18 2.65
C ASP A 383 -2.42 -12.09 1.65
N ASP A 384 -1.56 -13.09 1.65
CA ASP A 384 -0.40 -13.17 0.75
C ASP A 384 -0.76 -13.72 -0.65
N LEU A 385 -2.04 -14.07 -0.85
CA LEU A 385 -2.59 -14.67 -2.07
C LEU A 385 -1.94 -16.02 -2.41
N SER A 386 -1.35 -16.69 -1.42
CA SER A 386 -0.75 -18.00 -1.60
C SER A 386 -1.82 -19.07 -1.82
N GLY A 387 -1.50 -20.05 -2.66
CA GLY A 387 -2.40 -21.17 -2.98
C GLY A 387 -3.38 -20.84 -4.11
N HIS A 388 -4.52 -21.53 -4.10
CA HIS A 388 -5.54 -21.41 -5.13
C HIS A 388 -6.39 -20.15 -4.94
N ALA A 389 -6.82 -19.51 -6.05
CA ALA A 389 -7.56 -18.26 -6.00
C ALA A 389 -8.81 -18.29 -5.09
N LEU A 390 -9.61 -19.35 -5.15
CA LEU A 390 -10.81 -19.52 -4.32
C LEU A 390 -10.50 -19.60 -2.81
N GLU A 391 -9.37 -20.17 -2.42
CA GLU A 391 -8.96 -20.23 -1.01
C GLU A 391 -8.53 -18.85 -0.51
N ALA A 392 -7.75 -18.13 -1.33
CA ALA A 392 -7.38 -16.75 -1.04
C ALA A 392 -8.62 -15.87 -0.88
N ILE A 393 -9.59 -15.94 -1.80
CA ILE A 393 -10.86 -15.19 -1.69
C ILE A 393 -11.61 -15.53 -0.40
N THR A 394 -11.64 -16.81 0.00
CA THR A 394 -12.31 -17.22 1.24
C THR A 394 -11.65 -16.61 2.47
N ARG A 395 -10.31 -16.58 2.52
CA ARG A 395 -9.56 -15.96 3.62
C ARG A 395 -9.78 -14.44 3.67
N ILE A 396 -9.77 -13.79 2.51
CA ILE A 396 -10.02 -12.34 2.40
C ILE A 396 -11.46 -12.00 2.82
N HIS A 397 -12.44 -12.79 2.36
CA HIS A 397 -13.84 -12.61 2.73
C HIS A 397 -14.03 -12.73 4.25
N LYS A 398 -13.37 -13.69 4.90
CA LYS A 398 -13.38 -13.81 6.36
C LYS A 398 -12.78 -12.57 7.05
N GLN A 399 -11.62 -12.09 6.58
CA GLN A 399 -11.01 -10.88 7.11
C GLN A 399 -11.98 -9.69 7.08
N PHE A 400 -12.59 -9.42 5.93
CA PHE A 400 -13.50 -8.29 5.74
C PHE A 400 -14.78 -8.43 6.57
N TYR A 401 -15.27 -9.65 6.72
CA TYR A 401 -16.44 -9.94 7.55
C TYR A 401 -16.16 -9.66 9.04
N ASP A 402 -15.00 -10.09 9.54
CA ASP A 402 -14.59 -9.86 10.93
C ASP A 402 -14.35 -8.35 11.19
N GLU A 403 -13.69 -7.66 10.27
CA GLU A 403 -13.48 -6.21 10.35
C GLU A 403 -14.81 -5.43 10.34
N ARG A 404 -15.76 -5.78 9.46
CA ARG A 404 -17.09 -5.16 9.42
C ARG A 404 -17.86 -5.37 10.72
N THR A 405 -17.74 -6.56 11.30
CA THR A 405 -18.39 -6.88 12.57
C THR A 405 -17.86 -6.00 13.70
N GLY A 406 -16.54 -5.74 13.73
CA GLY A 406 -15.93 -4.78 14.65
C GLY A 406 -16.42 -3.35 14.46
N VAL A 407 -16.44 -2.85 13.21
CA VAL A 407 -16.92 -1.50 12.88
C VAL A 407 -18.38 -1.30 13.28
N ASN A 408 -19.25 -2.27 12.98
CA ASN A 408 -20.67 -2.20 13.36
C ASN A 408 -20.89 -2.16 14.86
N ARG A 409 -20.07 -2.88 15.64
CA ARG A 409 -20.12 -2.82 17.10
C ARG A 409 -19.73 -1.42 17.61
N ALA A 410 -18.64 -0.86 17.09
CA ALA A 410 -18.18 0.48 17.46
C ALA A 410 -19.23 1.55 17.09
N LEU A 411 -19.83 1.46 15.90
CA LEU A 411 -20.91 2.35 15.45
C LEU A 411 -22.10 2.30 16.41
N LYS A 412 -22.50 1.10 16.86
CA LYS A 412 -23.60 0.93 17.82
C LYS A 412 -23.30 1.56 19.18
N GLU A 413 -22.08 1.38 19.70
CA GLU A 413 -21.66 1.95 20.99
C GLU A 413 -21.57 3.49 20.93
N LYS A 414 -20.99 4.04 19.85
CA LYS A 414 -20.85 5.49 19.64
C LYS A 414 -22.18 6.19 19.34
N SER A 415 -23.05 5.61 18.51
CA SER A 415 -24.39 6.15 18.22
C SER A 415 -25.30 6.17 19.46
N ALA A 416 -25.19 5.16 20.32
CA ALA A 416 -25.88 5.15 21.60
C ALA A 416 -25.39 6.28 22.53
N THR A 417 -24.08 6.56 22.53
CA THR A 417 -23.47 7.65 23.30
C THR A 417 -23.89 9.02 22.77
N LEU A 418 -23.91 9.19 21.44
CA LEU A 418 -24.39 10.40 20.77
C LEU A 418 -25.85 10.70 21.15
N SER A 419 -26.71 9.69 21.09
CA SER A 419 -28.14 9.81 21.43
C SER A 419 -28.37 10.21 22.90
N GLN A 420 -27.44 9.88 23.81
CA GLN A 420 -27.50 10.32 25.21
C GLN A 420 -27.02 11.77 25.37
N MET A 421 -25.95 12.17 24.65
CA MET A 421 -25.43 13.54 24.68
C MET A 421 -26.39 14.55 24.02
N GLU A 422 -27.10 14.19 22.95
CA GLU A 422 -28.09 15.07 22.32
C GLU A 422 -29.28 15.41 23.22
N LYS A 423 -29.60 14.53 24.19
CA LYS A 423 -30.71 14.74 25.13
C LYS A 423 -30.36 15.66 26.30
N SER A 424 -29.08 15.93 26.56
CA SER A 424 -28.62 16.68 27.74
C SER A 424 -28.25 18.15 27.46
N ILE A 425 -28.32 18.61 26.20
CA ILE A 425 -27.93 19.98 25.82
C ILE A 425 -29.17 20.86 25.61
N PRO A 426 -29.45 21.85 26.50
CA PRO A 426 -30.52 22.84 26.27
C PRO A 426 -30.14 23.85 25.18
N VAL A 427 -31.13 24.31 24.40
CA VAL A 427 -30.96 25.32 23.33
C VAL A 427 -30.74 26.70 23.96
N ILE A 428 -29.53 27.24 23.85
CA ILE A 428 -29.18 28.59 24.34
C ILE A 428 -28.84 29.48 23.15
N ASN A 429 -29.37 30.71 23.18
CA ASN A 429 -29.42 31.63 22.04
C ASN A 429 -28.63 32.93 22.33
N TYR A 430 -27.33 32.85 22.63
CA TYR A 430 -26.44 34.03 22.74
C TYR A 430 -24.98 33.70 22.38
N SER A 431 -24.26 34.69 21.83
CA SER A 431 -22.88 34.59 21.30
C SER A 431 -21.85 34.97 22.38
N GLY A 432 -20.89 34.07 22.67
CA GLY A 432 -19.84 34.25 23.67
C GLY A 432 -18.79 35.33 23.36
N ASN A 433 -18.81 35.91 22.15
CA ASN A 433 -17.83 36.92 21.73
C ASN A 433 -18.02 38.29 22.41
N GLU A 434 -19.25 38.69 22.76
CA GLU A 434 -19.50 39.98 23.43
C GLU A 434 -18.98 40.02 24.88
N LEU A 435 -18.93 38.87 25.55
CA LEU A 435 -18.47 38.76 26.95
C LEU A 435 -16.93 38.73 27.04
N LYS A 436 -16.25 38.15 26.06
CA LYS A 436 -14.78 38.17 25.96
C LYS A 436 -14.21 39.57 25.81
N GLU A 437 -14.85 40.41 24.99
CA GLU A 437 -14.39 41.80 24.81
C GLU A 437 -14.60 42.65 26.06
N LYS A 438 -15.76 42.50 26.74
CA LYS A 438 -16.02 43.20 28.01
C LYS A 438 -15.04 42.79 29.13
N LEU A 439 -14.70 41.51 29.23
CA LEU A 439 -13.70 41.01 30.18
C LEU A 439 -12.33 41.67 29.96
N LYS A 440 -11.91 41.81 28.69
CA LYS A 440 -10.61 42.40 28.33
C LYS A 440 -10.54 43.90 28.67
N VAL A 441 -11.64 44.64 28.48
CA VAL A 441 -11.71 46.07 28.82
C VAL A 441 -11.60 46.28 30.33
N LEU A 442 -12.36 45.53 31.13
CA LEU A 442 -12.36 45.64 32.59
C LEU A 442 -11.03 45.22 33.23
N ASP A 443 -10.35 44.21 32.68
CA ASP A 443 -9.02 43.80 33.17
C ASP A 443 -7.94 44.86 32.91
N ASN A 444 -7.99 45.52 31.74
CA ASN A 444 -7.10 46.63 31.42
C ASN A 444 -7.35 47.86 32.31
N GLU A 445 -8.61 48.15 32.65
CA GLU A 445 -8.96 49.24 33.58
C GLU A 445 -8.45 48.95 35.00
N LYS A 446 -8.55 47.70 35.46
CA LYS A 446 -7.97 47.25 36.74
C LYS A 446 -6.46 47.50 36.80
N GLN A 447 -5.71 47.07 35.77
CA GLN A 447 -4.25 47.25 35.73
C GLN A 447 -3.86 48.74 35.67
N SER A 448 -4.60 49.56 34.91
CA SER A 448 -4.36 51.01 34.84
C SER A 448 -4.51 51.69 36.21
N MET A 449 -5.50 51.26 37.00
CA MET A 449 -5.73 51.77 38.34
C MET A 449 -4.61 51.36 39.31
N GLU A 450 -4.14 50.11 39.28
CA GLU A 450 -3.01 49.66 40.11
C GLU A 450 -1.72 50.46 39.82
N ASN A 451 -1.44 50.74 38.54
CA ASN A 451 -0.27 51.54 38.15
C ASN A 451 -0.35 52.98 38.67
N LYS A 452 -1.52 53.62 38.61
CA LYS A 452 -1.72 54.98 39.17
C LYS A 452 -1.50 55.00 40.69
N LYS A 453 -1.93 53.96 41.41
CA LYS A 453 -1.71 53.84 42.87
C LYS A 453 -0.22 53.89 43.21
N ASN A 454 0.60 53.17 42.46
CA ASN A 454 2.04 53.10 42.68
C ASN A 454 2.72 54.45 42.37
N GLU A 455 2.30 55.15 41.33
CA GLU A 455 2.82 56.47 40.96
C GLU A 455 2.49 57.55 42.02
N PHE A 456 1.30 57.50 42.63
CA PHE A 456 0.94 58.40 43.74
C PHE A 456 1.73 58.12 45.02
N LEU A 457 2.02 56.85 45.31
CA LEU A 457 2.86 56.46 46.45
C LEU A 457 4.30 56.96 46.27
N GLU A 458 4.85 56.84 45.06
CA GLU A 458 6.21 57.27 44.72
C GLU A 458 6.41 58.78 44.88
N LYS A 459 5.43 59.59 44.42
CA LYS A 459 5.42 61.06 44.60
C LYS A 459 5.39 61.48 46.07
N ALA A 460 4.68 60.75 46.92
CA ALA A 460 4.65 61.02 48.37
C ALA A 460 5.99 60.68 49.05
N THR A 461 6.70 59.65 48.60
CA THR A 461 8.06 59.31 49.10
C THR A 461 9.12 60.32 48.67
N ASN A 462 9.04 60.88 47.47
CA ASN A 462 10.06 61.82 46.96
C ASN A 462 10.04 63.18 47.69
N ILE A 463 8.88 63.62 48.17
CA ILE A 463 8.75 64.83 49.02
C ILE A 463 9.45 64.63 50.39
N ARG A 464 9.55 63.38 50.87
CA ARG A 464 10.24 63.04 52.12
C ARG A 464 11.77 63.18 51.99
N ILE A 465 12.32 62.80 50.84
CA ILE A 465 13.77 62.73 50.62
C ILE A 465 14.34 64.13 50.37
N SER A 466 13.68 64.94 49.53
CA SER A 466 14.20 66.27 49.17
C SER A 466 14.24 67.28 50.33
N ARG A 467 13.43 67.10 51.36
CA ARG A 467 13.45 67.94 52.57
C ARG A 467 14.43 67.47 53.64
N PHE A 468 14.83 66.19 53.59
CA PHE A 468 15.83 65.61 54.51
C PHE A 468 17.25 66.06 54.15
N ASP A 469 17.54 66.23 52.86
CA ASP A 469 18.88 66.58 52.36
C ASP A 469 19.25 68.07 52.57
N GLU A 470 18.27 68.97 52.69
CA GLU A 470 18.51 70.42 52.91
C GLU A 470 18.81 70.79 54.38
N GLU A 471 18.42 69.93 55.35
CA GLU A 471 18.63 70.19 56.80
C GLU A 471 19.98 69.67 57.32
N GLU A 472 20.53 68.58 56.76
CA GLU A 472 21.79 67.96 57.21
C GLU A 472 22.99 68.93 57.11
N GLN A 473 22.99 69.85 56.13
CA GLN A 473 24.04 70.86 55.98
C GLN A 473 23.96 72.03 56.98
N LYS A 474 22.80 72.29 57.58
CA LYS A 474 22.60 73.38 58.57
C LYS A 474 22.67 72.90 60.03
N PHE A 475 22.71 71.58 60.22
CA PHE A 475 22.57 70.88 61.50
C PHE A 475 23.79 70.98 62.44
N GLN A 476 24.99 71.21 61.92
CA GLN A 476 26.23 71.22 62.72
C GLN A 476 26.35 72.42 63.70
N GLU A 477 25.64 73.53 63.48
CA GLU A 477 25.82 74.76 64.28
C GLU A 477 24.67 75.12 65.25
N SER A 478 23.48 74.52 65.16
CA SER A 478 22.26 74.98 65.90
C SER A 478 21.74 74.03 67.01
N MET A 479 22.53 73.04 67.41
CA MET A 479 22.12 71.74 67.98
C MET A 479 21.43 71.66 69.37
N LYS A 480 21.06 72.75 70.05
CA LYS A 480 20.39 72.68 71.38
C LYS A 480 18.93 73.16 71.41
N VAL A 481 18.61 74.26 70.74
CA VAL A 481 17.24 74.81 70.67
C VAL A 481 16.42 74.15 69.55
N LEU A 482 17.09 73.59 68.55
CA LEU A 482 16.47 72.98 67.37
C LEU A 482 15.81 71.61 67.66
N ARG A 483 16.24 70.86 68.68
CA ARG A 483 15.75 69.50 68.95
C ARG A 483 14.25 69.45 69.26
N GLU A 484 13.75 70.37 70.09
CA GLU A 484 12.33 70.41 70.47
C GLU A 484 11.40 70.93 69.35
N LEU A 485 11.95 71.72 68.40
CA LEU A 485 11.22 72.18 67.23
C LEU A 485 11.19 71.11 66.13
N HIS A 486 12.28 70.35 65.98
CA HIS A 486 12.40 69.25 65.01
C HIS A 486 11.45 68.09 65.35
N GLU A 487 11.32 67.70 66.62
CA GLU A 487 10.36 66.67 67.04
C GLU A 487 8.92 67.05 66.68
N ARG A 488 8.51 68.30 66.93
CA ARG A 488 7.18 68.80 66.55
C ARG A 488 6.95 68.83 65.04
N ASN A 489 7.93 69.28 64.26
CA ASN A 489 7.83 69.29 62.81
C ASN A 489 7.79 67.85 62.24
N ARG A 490 8.55 66.92 62.82
CA ARG A 490 8.55 65.50 62.44
C ARG A 490 7.21 64.84 62.70
N GLU A 491 6.57 65.10 63.84
CA GLU A 491 5.23 64.59 64.14
C GLU A 491 4.13 65.17 63.24
N GLN A 492 4.21 66.47 62.92
CA GLN A 492 3.28 67.09 61.96
C GLN A 492 3.42 66.49 60.56
N ILE A 493 4.65 66.33 60.07
CA ILE A 493 4.92 65.71 58.75
C ILE A 493 4.43 64.25 58.72
N GLN A 494 4.64 63.50 59.81
CA GLN A 494 4.17 62.11 59.90
C GLN A 494 2.63 62.03 59.86
N THR A 495 1.95 62.93 60.57
CA THR A 495 0.49 62.96 60.65
C THR A 495 -0.14 63.39 59.31
N GLU A 496 0.43 64.39 58.63
CA GLU A 496 0.00 64.79 57.28
C GLU A 496 0.20 63.66 56.26
N PHE A 497 1.32 62.93 56.34
CA PHE A 497 1.59 61.78 55.48
C PHE A 497 0.57 60.65 55.69
N GLU A 498 0.30 60.27 56.94
CA GLU A 498 -0.66 59.20 57.25
C GLU A 498 -2.08 59.57 56.82
N THR A 499 -2.47 60.83 57.00
CA THR A 499 -3.77 61.35 56.58
C THR A 499 -3.92 61.34 55.06
N ASN A 500 -2.90 61.79 54.31
CA ASN A 500 -2.92 61.74 52.84
C ASN A 500 -2.91 60.31 52.31
N LYS A 501 -2.12 59.40 52.93
CA LYS A 501 -2.09 57.98 52.56
C LYS A 501 -3.46 57.33 52.75
N GLN A 502 -4.14 57.59 53.87
CA GLN A 502 -5.49 57.07 54.12
C GLN A 502 -6.52 57.66 53.15
N SER A 503 -6.44 58.96 52.84
CA SER A 503 -7.35 59.60 51.87
C SER A 503 -7.20 59.02 50.46
N ILE A 504 -5.98 58.79 50.00
CA ILE A 504 -5.69 58.16 48.70
C ILE A 504 -6.18 56.72 48.68
N GLN A 505 -5.92 55.94 49.75
CA GLN A 505 -6.37 54.56 49.85
C GLN A 505 -7.90 54.43 49.84
N SER A 506 -8.59 55.32 50.53
CA SER A 506 -10.06 55.34 50.58
C SER A 506 -10.67 55.67 49.20
N LYS A 507 -10.17 56.71 48.52
CA LYS A 507 -10.61 57.08 47.16
C LYS A 507 -10.31 55.99 46.12
N PHE A 508 -9.23 55.24 46.30
CA PHE A 508 -8.89 54.12 45.42
C PHE A 508 -9.87 52.94 45.60
N ASN A 509 -10.12 52.56 46.86
CA ASN A 509 -10.99 51.43 47.19
C ASN A 509 -12.44 51.65 46.71
N GLU A 510 -12.94 52.88 46.75
CA GLU A 510 -14.30 53.24 46.30
C GLU A 510 -14.56 52.85 44.83
N LYS A 511 -13.54 52.96 43.96
CA LYS A 511 -13.66 52.59 42.54
C LYS A 511 -13.20 51.17 42.23
N TYR A 512 -12.27 50.62 43.01
CA TYR A 512 -11.65 49.32 42.75
C TYR A 512 -12.52 48.13 43.17
N LEU A 513 -13.21 48.22 44.32
CA LEU A 513 -14.00 47.11 44.86
C LEU A 513 -15.21 46.72 43.97
N PRO A 514 -16.01 47.65 43.43
CA PRO A 514 -17.11 47.29 42.54
C PRO A 514 -16.65 46.58 41.25
N LEU A 515 -15.49 46.98 40.71
CA LEU A 515 -14.93 46.41 39.48
C LEU A 515 -14.54 44.94 39.65
N ILE A 516 -14.02 44.56 40.83
CA ILE A 516 -13.68 43.17 41.16
C ILE A 516 -14.95 42.31 41.25
N GLU A 517 -16.01 42.84 41.87
CA GLU A 517 -17.26 42.09 42.05
C GLU A 517 -17.93 41.80 40.69
N GLU A 518 -17.91 42.78 39.78
CA GLU A 518 -18.44 42.63 38.42
C GLU A 518 -17.60 41.65 37.58
N LEU A 519 -16.27 41.71 37.68
CA LEU A 519 -15.36 40.75 37.04
C LEU A 519 -15.61 39.31 37.52
N SER A 520 -15.87 39.11 38.81
CA SER A 520 -16.14 37.79 39.38
C SER A 520 -17.40 37.17 38.80
N LYS A 521 -18.50 37.93 38.73
CA LYS A 521 -19.79 37.47 38.17
C LYS A 521 -19.67 37.14 36.68
N LEU A 522 -18.93 37.95 35.93
CA LEU A 522 -18.75 37.74 34.49
C LEU A 522 -17.90 36.50 34.19
N ASN A 523 -16.88 36.23 35.01
CA ASN A 523 -16.04 35.03 34.89
C ASN A 523 -16.82 33.74 35.15
N GLU A 524 -17.72 33.73 36.13
CA GLU A 524 -18.57 32.57 36.42
C GLU A 524 -19.48 32.24 35.22
N GLN A 525 -20.14 33.25 34.65
CA GLN A 525 -20.97 33.09 33.44
C GLN A 525 -20.17 32.61 32.23
N TYR A 526 -18.98 33.17 32.02
CA TYR A 526 -18.08 32.74 30.94
C TYR A 526 -17.64 31.28 31.11
N SER A 527 -17.36 30.83 32.34
CA SER A 527 -16.97 29.45 32.62
C SER A 527 -18.07 28.45 32.20
N HIS A 528 -19.34 28.76 32.49
CA HIS A 528 -20.47 27.94 32.08
C HIS A 528 -20.63 27.89 30.55
N ILE A 529 -20.60 29.03 29.87
CA ILE A 529 -20.72 29.09 28.41
C ILE A 529 -19.58 28.33 27.73
N SER A 530 -18.35 28.49 28.21
CA SER A 530 -17.19 27.77 27.68
C SER A 530 -17.29 26.24 27.85
N SER A 531 -17.94 25.77 28.92
CA SER A 531 -18.17 24.34 29.13
C SER A 531 -19.20 23.77 28.14
N PHE A 532 -20.22 24.55 27.78
CA PHE A 532 -21.20 24.16 26.77
C PHE A 532 -20.62 24.18 25.35
N GLU A 533 -19.78 25.16 25.02
CA GLU A 533 -19.08 25.19 23.72
C GLU A 533 -18.20 23.95 23.54
N LYS A 534 -17.45 23.54 24.59
CA LYS A 534 -16.67 22.30 24.59
C LYS A 534 -17.54 21.05 24.41
N GLN A 535 -18.70 20.98 25.07
CA GLN A 535 -19.62 19.85 24.90
C GLN A 535 -20.17 19.77 23.47
N LYS A 536 -20.47 20.91 22.85
CA LYS A 536 -20.93 20.97 21.45
C LYS A 536 -19.83 20.57 20.46
N GLU A 537 -18.58 20.94 20.74
CA GLU A 537 -17.42 20.52 19.95
C GLU A 537 -17.23 19.00 20.02
N ILE A 538 -17.29 18.42 21.21
CA ILE A 538 -17.25 16.96 21.42
C ILE A 538 -18.41 16.28 20.70
N LEU A 539 -19.63 16.83 20.77
CA LEU A 539 -20.78 16.29 20.06
C LEU A 539 -20.53 16.23 18.54
N ASN A 540 -19.99 17.30 17.95
CA ASN A 540 -19.67 17.34 16.52
C ASN A 540 -18.56 16.35 16.14
N GLN A 541 -17.57 16.14 17.02
CA GLN A 541 -16.54 15.11 16.84
C GLN A 541 -17.18 13.71 16.81
N PHE A 542 -18.04 13.39 17.79
CA PHE A 542 -18.75 12.11 17.82
C PHE A 542 -19.68 11.90 16.61
N LYS A 543 -20.33 12.96 16.10
CA LYS A 543 -21.11 12.88 14.84
C LYS A 543 -20.22 12.49 13.67
N THR A 544 -19.11 13.19 13.50
CA THR A 544 -18.15 12.94 12.42
C THR A 544 -17.59 11.53 12.49
N GLU A 545 -17.27 11.03 13.69
CA GLU A 545 -16.83 9.65 13.91
C GLU A 545 -17.92 8.63 13.56
N CYS A 546 -19.18 8.87 13.94
CA CYS A 546 -20.30 7.99 13.57
C CYS A 546 -20.49 7.94 12.06
N ASP A 547 -20.47 9.09 11.38
CA ASP A 547 -20.60 9.17 9.92
C ASP A 547 -19.47 8.40 9.22
N GLN A 548 -18.24 8.51 9.75
CA GLN A 548 -17.09 7.77 9.21
C GLN A 548 -17.22 6.26 9.43
N LEU A 549 -17.64 5.82 10.62
CA LEU A 549 -17.86 4.40 10.92
C LEU A 549 -18.99 3.80 10.07
N GLU A 550 -20.04 4.57 9.80
CA GLU A 550 -21.13 4.17 8.90
C GLU A 550 -20.61 4.01 7.46
N LYS A 551 -19.84 4.98 6.98
CA LYS A 551 -19.18 4.90 5.66
C LYS A 551 -18.26 3.69 5.55
N ASP A 552 -17.44 3.43 6.57
CA ASP A 552 -16.54 2.28 6.59
C ASP A 552 -17.29 0.94 6.58
N SER A 553 -18.39 0.84 7.32
CA SER A 553 -19.24 -0.36 7.32
C SER A 553 -19.89 -0.62 5.96
N ASN A 554 -20.36 0.44 5.30
CA ASN A 554 -20.94 0.37 3.96
C ASN A 554 -19.90 -0.08 2.93
N ASN A 555 -18.71 0.54 2.94
CA ASN A 555 -17.64 0.16 2.04
C ASN A 555 -17.20 -1.30 2.26
N LEU A 556 -17.09 -1.76 3.51
CA LEU A 556 -16.76 -3.17 3.81
C LEU A 556 -17.84 -4.14 3.31
N SER A 557 -19.11 -3.74 3.40
CA SER A 557 -20.22 -4.53 2.85
C SER A 557 -20.18 -4.60 1.32
N GLU A 558 -19.83 -3.49 0.66
CA GLU A 558 -19.64 -3.47 -0.80
C GLU A 558 -18.46 -4.35 -1.22
N ALA A 559 -17.33 -4.27 -0.51
CA ALA A 559 -16.17 -5.12 -0.78
C ALA A 559 -16.49 -6.62 -0.60
N LEU A 560 -17.29 -7.00 0.39
CA LEU A 560 -17.77 -8.38 0.53
C LEU A 560 -18.62 -8.83 -0.67
N ASN A 561 -19.51 -7.97 -1.17
CA ASN A 561 -20.28 -8.28 -2.38
C ASN A 561 -19.36 -8.42 -3.58
N LYS A 562 -18.37 -7.53 -3.74
CA LYS A 562 -17.38 -7.60 -4.82
C LYS A 562 -16.46 -8.82 -4.76
N LEU A 563 -16.11 -9.28 -3.56
CA LEU A 563 -15.39 -10.56 -3.40
C LEU A 563 -16.24 -11.74 -3.87
N ASN A 564 -17.54 -11.71 -3.64
CA ASN A 564 -18.46 -12.72 -4.15
C ASN A 564 -18.61 -12.62 -5.68
N ASP A 565 -18.70 -11.41 -6.23
CA ASP A 565 -18.71 -11.19 -7.69
C ASP A 565 -17.43 -11.73 -8.32
N LEU A 566 -16.25 -11.38 -7.80
CA LEU A 566 -14.95 -11.88 -8.28
C LEU A 566 -14.85 -13.40 -8.17
N LYS A 567 -15.36 -13.99 -7.08
CA LYS A 567 -15.44 -15.45 -6.93
C LYS A 567 -16.29 -16.06 -8.06
N ASN A 568 -17.45 -15.47 -8.33
CA ASN A 568 -18.37 -15.95 -9.36
C ASN A 568 -17.79 -15.76 -10.76
N ASP A 569 -17.12 -14.64 -11.05
CA ASP A 569 -16.47 -14.37 -12.34
C ASP A 569 -15.37 -15.41 -12.62
N LEU A 570 -14.53 -15.70 -11.63
CA LEU A 570 -13.50 -16.76 -11.75
C LEU A 570 -14.10 -18.16 -11.95
N LEU A 571 -15.31 -18.40 -11.45
CA LEU A 571 -16.02 -19.67 -11.65
C LEU A 571 -16.75 -19.71 -13.00
N ASN A 572 -17.25 -18.57 -13.49
CA ASN A 572 -17.94 -18.44 -14.78
C ASN A 572 -16.98 -18.55 -15.97
N ASP A 573 -15.72 -18.15 -15.80
CA ASP A 573 -14.66 -18.33 -16.80
C ASP A 573 -14.26 -19.79 -17.00
N LEU A 574 -14.75 -20.69 -16.14
CA LEU A 574 -14.58 -22.13 -16.32
C LEU A 574 -15.68 -22.68 -17.24
N PRO A 575 -15.37 -23.63 -18.13
CA PRO A 575 -16.35 -24.34 -18.95
C PRO A 575 -17.18 -25.37 -18.15
N LEU A 576 -17.45 -25.08 -16.88
CA LEU A 576 -18.30 -25.85 -15.97
C LEU A 576 -19.27 -24.89 -15.24
N PRO A 577 -20.20 -24.25 -15.96
CA PRO A 577 -21.12 -23.30 -15.36
C PRO A 577 -21.98 -23.98 -14.29
N GLY A 578 -22.10 -23.31 -13.13
CA GLY A 578 -22.85 -23.80 -11.97
C GLY A 578 -22.04 -24.62 -10.96
N LEU A 579 -20.71 -24.71 -11.14
CA LEU A 579 -19.81 -25.31 -10.16
C LEU A 579 -19.50 -24.34 -9.01
N GLU A 580 -19.72 -24.77 -7.77
CA GLU A 580 -19.47 -23.99 -6.57
C GLU A 580 -18.72 -24.83 -5.52
N ILE A 581 -17.82 -24.19 -4.77
CA ILE A 581 -17.21 -24.78 -3.56
C ILE A 581 -17.75 -24.03 -2.34
N LEU A 582 -18.40 -24.76 -1.45
CA LEU A 582 -18.99 -24.27 -0.21
C LEU A 582 -18.59 -25.21 0.94
N ASP A 583 -17.98 -24.65 1.99
CA ASP A 583 -17.58 -25.38 3.21
C ASP A 583 -16.75 -26.67 2.96
N GLY A 584 -15.93 -26.67 1.90
CA GLY A 584 -15.12 -27.84 1.53
C GLY A 584 -15.90 -28.96 0.81
N ASP A 585 -17.10 -28.65 0.32
CA ASP A 585 -17.91 -29.52 -0.53
C ASP A 585 -18.09 -28.90 -1.92
N ILE A 586 -18.20 -29.77 -2.93
CA ILE A 586 -18.46 -29.37 -4.33
C ILE A 586 -19.97 -29.42 -4.57
N TYR A 587 -20.49 -28.34 -5.13
CA TYR A 587 -21.87 -28.21 -5.58
C TYR A 587 -21.88 -28.00 -7.08
N TYR A 588 -22.88 -28.57 -7.75
CA TYR A 588 -23.15 -28.33 -9.15
C TYR A 588 -24.63 -28.00 -9.31
N ASN A 589 -24.94 -26.82 -9.85
CA ASN A 589 -26.30 -26.28 -9.93
C ASN A 589 -27.05 -26.33 -8.59
N LYS A 590 -26.38 -25.90 -7.51
CA LYS A 590 -26.89 -25.89 -6.12
C LYS A 590 -27.15 -27.26 -5.49
N VAL A 591 -26.72 -28.34 -6.13
CA VAL A 591 -26.82 -29.71 -5.60
C VAL A 591 -25.43 -30.21 -5.23
N MET A 592 -25.27 -30.71 -4.01
CA MET A 592 -24.02 -31.30 -3.53
C MET A 592 -23.61 -32.49 -4.42
N PHE A 593 -22.33 -32.61 -4.76
CA PHE A 593 -21.81 -33.63 -5.68
C PHE A 593 -22.28 -35.05 -5.31
N ASP A 594 -22.15 -35.45 -4.05
CA ASP A 594 -22.54 -36.80 -3.60
C ASP A 594 -24.07 -37.05 -3.67
N LYS A 595 -24.88 -36.01 -3.87
CA LYS A 595 -26.34 -36.08 -4.06
C LYS A 595 -26.76 -36.00 -5.53
N LEU A 596 -25.81 -35.76 -6.44
CA LEU A 596 -26.08 -35.86 -7.87
C LEU A 596 -26.35 -37.32 -8.25
N ASN A 597 -27.13 -37.52 -9.31
CA ASN A 597 -27.26 -38.86 -9.87
C ASN A 597 -25.92 -39.32 -10.48
N THR A 598 -25.75 -40.63 -10.60
CA THR A 598 -24.52 -41.28 -11.10
C THR A 598 -24.06 -40.70 -12.44
N ALA A 599 -24.99 -40.51 -13.39
CA ALA A 599 -24.66 -39.96 -14.70
C ALA A 599 -24.06 -38.56 -14.62
N LYS A 600 -24.59 -37.70 -13.75
CA LYS A 600 -24.11 -36.34 -13.60
C LYS A 600 -22.79 -36.26 -12.83
N GLN A 601 -22.56 -37.14 -11.86
CA GLN A 601 -21.27 -37.28 -11.19
C GLN A 601 -20.17 -37.71 -12.17
N VAL A 602 -20.48 -38.69 -13.01
CA VAL A 602 -19.60 -39.18 -14.08
C VAL A 602 -19.31 -38.08 -15.09
N GLU A 603 -20.33 -37.40 -15.59
CA GLU A 603 -20.20 -36.29 -16.54
C GLU A 603 -19.26 -35.20 -15.98
N LEU A 604 -19.50 -34.74 -14.75
CA LEU A 604 -18.65 -33.72 -14.13
C LEU A 604 -17.20 -34.20 -13.94
N SER A 605 -17.00 -35.46 -13.57
CA SER A 605 -15.65 -36.04 -13.41
C SER A 605 -14.89 -36.07 -14.73
N VAL A 606 -15.56 -36.37 -15.85
CA VAL A 606 -14.98 -36.37 -17.20
C VAL A 606 -14.67 -34.95 -17.67
N GLU A 607 -15.58 -33.99 -17.45
CA GLU A 607 -15.35 -32.58 -17.81
C GLU A 607 -14.19 -31.95 -17.01
N ILE A 608 -14.06 -32.27 -15.72
CA ILE A 608 -12.91 -31.84 -14.91
C ILE A 608 -11.60 -32.43 -15.45
N ALA A 609 -11.63 -33.69 -15.90
CA ALA A 609 -10.45 -34.30 -16.52
C ALA A 609 -10.13 -33.65 -17.88
N LYS A 610 -11.15 -33.24 -18.64
CA LYS A 610 -11.03 -32.50 -19.90
C LYS A 610 -10.30 -31.17 -19.76
N LEU A 611 -10.56 -30.43 -18.67
CA LEU A 611 -9.88 -29.16 -18.35
C LEU A 611 -8.35 -29.26 -18.32
N ARG A 612 -7.81 -30.45 -18.03
CA ARG A 612 -6.37 -30.73 -17.94
C ARG A 612 -5.79 -31.37 -19.20
N ALA A 613 -6.61 -31.79 -20.17
CA ALA A 613 -6.20 -32.62 -21.29
C ALA A 613 -5.49 -31.87 -22.45
N LYS A 614 -5.37 -30.52 -22.39
CA LYS A 614 -4.71 -29.64 -23.38
C LYS A 614 -4.88 -30.11 -24.85
N ASP A 615 -3.85 -30.01 -25.70
CA ASP A 615 -3.95 -30.22 -27.14
C ASP A 615 -3.89 -31.70 -27.56
N ILE A 616 -3.24 -32.58 -26.78
CA ILE A 616 -3.07 -34.01 -27.07
C ILE A 616 -4.28 -34.88 -26.68
N GLY A 617 -5.21 -34.36 -25.86
CA GLY A 617 -6.51 -34.99 -25.58
C GLY A 617 -6.48 -36.37 -24.90
N ILE A 618 -5.32 -36.89 -24.50
CA ILE A 618 -5.19 -38.23 -23.92
C ILE A 618 -5.36 -38.24 -22.39
N ILE A 619 -6.12 -39.21 -21.89
CA ILE A 619 -6.29 -39.45 -20.45
C ILE A 619 -6.04 -40.92 -20.13
N CYS A 620 -5.05 -41.16 -19.25
CA CYS A 620 -4.78 -42.48 -18.68
C CYS A 620 -5.65 -42.69 -17.43
N VAL A 621 -6.58 -43.63 -17.48
CA VAL A 621 -7.53 -43.91 -16.40
C VAL A 621 -7.21 -45.27 -15.79
N ASP A 622 -7.00 -45.31 -14.48
CA ASP A 622 -6.82 -46.56 -13.74
C ASP A 622 -7.99 -46.78 -12.76
N GLY A 623 -8.31 -48.04 -12.52
CA GLY A 623 -9.25 -48.45 -11.48
C GLY A 623 -10.72 -48.44 -11.89
N ILE A 624 -11.05 -48.62 -13.18
CA ILE A 624 -12.46 -48.63 -13.62
C ILE A 624 -13.26 -49.81 -13.03
N GLU A 625 -12.60 -50.84 -12.49
CA GLU A 625 -13.25 -51.93 -11.75
C GLU A 625 -13.91 -51.48 -10.43
N ARG A 626 -13.63 -50.26 -9.97
CA ARG A 626 -14.30 -49.66 -8.79
C ARG A 626 -15.71 -49.19 -9.11
N LEU A 627 -16.06 -49.09 -10.39
CA LEU A 627 -17.40 -48.72 -10.84
C LEU A 627 -18.27 -49.98 -10.92
N ASP A 628 -19.53 -49.87 -10.51
CA ASP A 628 -20.54 -50.85 -10.89
C ASP A 628 -20.80 -50.80 -12.41
N ASN A 629 -21.48 -51.81 -12.94
CA ASN A 629 -21.69 -51.93 -14.38
C ASN A 629 -22.49 -50.76 -14.98
N GLU A 630 -23.45 -50.20 -14.25
CA GLU A 630 -24.27 -49.07 -14.75
C GLU A 630 -23.41 -47.80 -14.83
N THR A 631 -22.68 -47.48 -13.76
CA THR A 631 -21.74 -46.37 -13.71
C THR A 631 -20.63 -46.50 -14.77
N TYR A 632 -20.12 -47.71 -15.01
CA TYR A 632 -19.13 -47.97 -16.04
C TYR A 632 -19.63 -47.67 -17.45
N GLN A 633 -20.85 -48.09 -17.80
CA GLN A 633 -21.42 -47.82 -19.13
C GLN A 633 -21.63 -46.32 -19.34
N GLU A 634 -22.10 -45.61 -18.31
CA GLU A 634 -22.27 -44.16 -18.39
C GLU A 634 -20.92 -43.44 -18.49
N PHE A 635 -19.90 -43.89 -17.76
CA PHE A 635 -18.53 -43.38 -17.87
C PHE A 635 -17.97 -43.57 -19.27
N LYS A 636 -18.10 -44.77 -19.83
CA LYS A 636 -17.64 -45.07 -21.18
C LYS A 636 -18.34 -44.19 -22.22
N LYS A 637 -19.66 -44.04 -22.12
CA LYS A 637 -20.45 -43.18 -23.00
C LYS A 637 -19.96 -41.73 -22.93
N LYS A 638 -19.82 -41.17 -21.72
CA LYS A 638 -19.35 -39.80 -21.53
C LYS A 638 -17.91 -39.58 -21.95
N ALA A 639 -17.04 -40.57 -21.74
CA ALA A 639 -15.67 -40.57 -22.24
C ALA A 639 -15.63 -40.42 -23.76
N ILE A 640 -16.43 -41.20 -24.48
CA ILE A 640 -16.52 -41.12 -25.95
C ILE A 640 -17.11 -39.78 -26.40
N GLU A 641 -18.21 -39.33 -25.77
CA GLU A 641 -18.84 -38.03 -26.08
C GLU A 641 -17.89 -36.84 -25.82
N SER A 642 -16.95 -36.97 -24.88
CA SER A 642 -16.03 -35.88 -24.53
C SER A 642 -15.03 -35.53 -25.64
N GLY A 643 -14.79 -36.45 -26.57
CA GLY A 643 -13.76 -36.35 -27.62
C GLY A 643 -12.34 -36.67 -27.14
N LEU A 644 -12.16 -37.06 -25.87
CA LEU A 644 -10.86 -37.38 -25.30
C LEU A 644 -10.46 -38.82 -25.63
N GLN A 645 -9.18 -39.03 -25.93
CA GLN A 645 -8.63 -40.36 -26.10
C GLN A 645 -8.36 -40.99 -24.73
N MET A 646 -9.20 -41.93 -24.29
CA MET A 646 -9.04 -42.56 -22.99
C MET A 646 -8.42 -43.95 -23.10
N ILE A 647 -7.34 -44.17 -22.36
CA ILE A 647 -6.73 -45.49 -22.18
C ILE A 647 -6.99 -45.93 -20.75
N VAL A 648 -7.83 -46.95 -20.59
CA VAL A 648 -8.38 -47.39 -19.32
C VAL A 648 -7.90 -48.79 -18.95
N THR A 649 -7.58 -49.03 -17.68
CA THR A 649 -7.16 -50.36 -17.20
C THR A 649 -8.23 -51.01 -16.31
N LYS A 650 -8.54 -52.28 -16.59
CA LYS A 650 -9.51 -53.09 -15.84
C LYS A 650 -8.90 -54.37 -15.32
N VAL A 651 -9.11 -54.68 -14.04
CA VAL A 651 -8.72 -55.97 -13.47
C VAL A 651 -9.71 -57.05 -13.90
N ALA A 652 -9.20 -58.16 -14.43
CA ALA A 652 -10.00 -59.33 -14.79
C ALA A 652 -9.22 -60.64 -14.61
N ASN A 653 -9.92 -61.77 -14.74
CA ASN A 653 -9.33 -63.10 -14.59
C ASN A 653 -8.75 -63.68 -15.91
N SER A 654 -8.57 -62.86 -16.95
CA SER A 654 -7.99 -63.27 -18.24
C SER A 654 -6.53 -62.85 -18.40
N GLU A 655 -5.87 -63.39 -19.43
CA GLU A 655 -4.63 -62.79 -19.97
C GLU A 655 -4.88 -61.36 -20.47
N LEU A 656 -3.79 -60.61 -20.70
CA LEU A 656 -3.84 -59.23 -21.17
C LEU A 656 -4.62 -59.15 -22.49
N LYS A 657 -5.70 -58.38 -22.52
CA LYS A 657 -6.50 -58.12 -23.72
C LYS A 657 -6.67 -56.62 -23.89
N ILE A 658 -6.52 -56.15 -25.12
CA ILE A 658 -6.75 -54.75 -25.49
C ILE A 658 -7.98 -54.72 -26.38
N ARG A 659 -8.98 -53.94 -25.99
CA ARG A 659 -10.18 -53.67 -26.79
C ARG A 659 -10.23 -52.17 -27.05
N SER A 660 -10.44 -51.79 -28.30
CA SER A 660 -10.45 -50.39 -28.68
C SER A 660 -11.70 -50.07 -29.48
N GLU A 661 -12.40 -49.03 -29.09
CA GLU A 661 -13.43 -48.40 -29.91
C GLU A 661 -12.78 -47.30 -30.75
N GLN A 662 -12.93 -47.40 -32.07
CA GLN A 662 -12.31 -46.47 -33.01
C GLN A 662 -13.08 -45.14 -33.03
N PHE A 663 -12.40 -44.07 -33.46
CA PHE A 663 -13.06 -42.82 -33.78
C PHE A 663 -14.04 -43.06 -34.94
N ASN A 664 -15.27 -42.52 -34.83
CA ASN A 664 -16.29 -42.63 -35.88
C ASN A 664 -15.96 -41.76 -37.09
#